data_AF-A0A1A9W9X4-F1
#
_entry.id   AF-A0A1A9W9X4-F1
#
_cell.length_a   1.000
_cell.length_b   1.000
_cell.length_c   1.000
_cell.angle_alpha   90.00
_cell.angle_beta   90.00
_cell.angle_gamma   90.00
#
_symmetry.space_group_name_H-M   'P 1'
#
loop_
_entity.id
_entity.type
_entity.pdbx_description
1 polymer ?
#
loop_
_entity_poly.entity_id
_entity_poly.type
_entity_poly.pdbx_seq_one_letter_code
_entity_poly.pdbx_strand_id
1 'polypeptide(L)'
;MWVIYAVVFHILLLGSIFVIYFRSPVIQGLKPQPNLPLEAPARRLVLIVADGLRAQSFFYKNLSNVPNLRQLIKRQQGLLGISHTRVPTESRPGHIALIAGLYEDPSAVTRGWKENPIEFDTIFQRARRTYAWGSHDILRIFNKWSQADAADRLVFEAYNNELDFWGNVKTYELDKWVFSRVTEFLKRKPKILPKLDKVYFFLHLLGLDTAGHIHKPQTDLFLENLFATEAGIYKIYQLFEEVFKDQKTAYVLTSDHGMTNSGSHGAGQPYETETPFYIWGAGINSRSYNTAKYIELDANIRMPLYDIEQAQMAPLMSAVLGLPPPVNNFGILPRYFLNASEEYIARAVECNAYQLLEQYVYLLKKHKNGILSFLLPEYSALTWTNVNGMKSYLEQAQFAEDFKTVTNISYALMEMTLKGIEYYQNYYSMPLLFATTISMLSWLRYLLSLLDLEERNCLEKVEFKSVLKKREHKLLLILLLGISGFCILQKLSWEVSLYLLLPIPVMALALTNKIQTLLPLTFGHTLVLLLCIEFLVLSFFSRQLISVGFVLHALLVRKSDNTKDWKYCIKTIMILILAIFPLLPPSVGYTNNRLFFLGFLFTISRPMLVECKLTLSDKLATAISLLNAMYCVHKHINKEELPDICQFLSWSYFSYVFIAICYRPFCSRRQNLERVIFLMTSLYSMLCTSYELHFILLLITELILTVDSMQSSLTTDCANKFQLSECFRVSFSIILYTFFSFFGTGNMASVSSFDPNIMRCFLTTFSPFVIMFLVILKLSIPVFLIVCIIFTLLSFSIEYEKHIFICLLLICDIMALHFLYMVRNHGSWLEIGTSISHFVIMQVTTLILVIFTHASKLLLVKPKNFTSRLTVQNIIKIS
;
A
#
# COMPACT_ATOMS: atom_id res chain seq x y z
N MET A 1 18.51 26.21 -11.07
CA MET A 1 19.10 25.57 -9.87
C MET A 1 18.04 25.17 -8.84
N TRP A 2 17.22 26.09 -8.30
CA TRP A 2 16.21 25.75 -7.28
C TRP A 2 15.18 24.68 -7.70
N VAL A 3 14.81 24.60 -8.99
CA VAL A 3 13.97 23.50 -9.53
C VAL A 3 14.64 22.14 -9.38
N ILE A 4 15.96 22.04 -9.62
CA ILE A 4 16.72 20.80 -9.43
C ILE A 4 16.70 20.41 -7.94
N TYR A 5 16.85 21.40 -7.05
CA TYR A 5 16.73 21.16 -5.61
C TYR A 5 15.35 20.63 -5.23
N ALA A 6 14.28 21.17 -5.83
CA ALA A 6 12.92 20.67 -5.61
C ALA A 6 12.81 19.20 -6.05
N VAL A 7 13.28 18.87 -7.26
CA VAL A 7 13.24 17.49 -7.77
C VAL A 7 13.99 16.53 -6.84
N VAL A 8 15.23 16.86 -6.48
CA VAL A 8 16.06 16.03 -5.59
C VAL A 8 15.40 15.88 -4.22
N PHE A 9 14.88 16.96 -3.64
CA PHE A 9 14.24 16.94 -2.34
C PHE A 9 13.01 16.02 -2.30
N HIS A 10 12.15 16.08 -3.32
CA HIS A 10 10.94 15.25 -3.37
C HIS A 10 11.25 13.77 -3.61
N ILE A 11 12.29 13.46 -4.40
CA ILE A 11 12.78 12.07 -4.56
C ILE A 11 13.28 11.52 -3.21
N LEU A 12 14.01 12.32 -2.44
CA LEU A 12 14.44 11.92 -1.09
C LEU A 12 13.24 11.74 -0.15
N LEU A 13 12.24 12.63 -0.21
CA LEU A 13 11.03 12.48 0.62
C LEU A 13 10.25 11.20 0.30
N LEU A 14 10.15 10.82 -0.98
CA LEU A 14 9.52 9.56 -1.40
C LEU A 14 10.20 8.33 -0.78
N GLY A 15 11.52 8.34 -0.63
CA GLY A 15 12.24 7.26 0.03
C GLY A 15 12.10 7.24 1.56
N SER A 16 11.75 8.37 2.18
CA SER A 16 11.77 8.53 3.65
C SER A 16 10.77 7.61 4.34
N ILE A 17 9.58 7.43 3.76
CA ILE A 17 8.51 6.60 4.35
C ILE A 17 8.93 5.13 4.50
N PHE A 18 9.72 4.59 3.57
CA PHE A 18 10.18 3.20 3.63
C PHE A 18 11.16 2.98 4.79
N VAL A 19 12.00 3.98 5.05
CA VAL A 19 12.99 3.95 6.14
C VAL A 19 12.35 4.25 7.49
N ILE A 20 11.25 5.02 7.54
CA ILE A 20 10.55 5.35 8.79
C ILE A 20 9.56 4.25 9.20
N TYR A 21 8.76 3.73 8.25
CA TYR A 21 7.58 2.91 8.53
C TYR A 21 7.65 1.45 8.06
N PHE A 22 8.40 1.14 7.00
CA PHE A 22 8.36 -0.17 6.31
C PHE A 22 9.64 -1.00 6.48
N ARG A 23 10.19 -1.06 7.70
CA ARG A 23 11.33 -1.93 8.01
C ARG A 23 10.87 -3.35 8.31
N SER A 24 11.69 -4.32 7.90
CA SER A 24 11.42 -5.72 8.21
C SER A 24 11.61 -6.01 9.71
N PRO A 25 10.67 -6.76 10.34
CA PRO A 25 10.84 -7.27 11.69
C PRO A 25 11.71 -8.54 11.74
N VAL A 26 11.99 -9.17 10.60
CA VAL A 26 12.73 -10.45 10.54
C VAL A 26 14.21 -10.23 10.82
N ILE A 27 14.73 -10.91 11.84
CA ILE A 27 16.13 -10.85 12.23
C ILE A 27 16.85 -12.09 11.68
N GLN A 28 17.87 -11.85 10.86
CA GLN A 28 18.73 -12.91 10.32
C GLN A 28 19.85 -13.29 11.29
N GLY A 29 20.30 -14.55 11.19
CA GLY A 29 21.46 -15.06 11.95
C GLY A 29 21.14 -15.51 13.38
N LEU A 30 19.86 -15.54 13.78
CA LEU A 30 19.44 -16.10 15.05
C LEU A 30 19.61 -17.62 15.07
N LYS A 31 19.89 -18.18 16.25
CA LYS A 31 20.00 -19.62 16.47
C LYS A 31 18.76 -20.15 17.19
N PRO A 32 18.28 -21.36 16.85
CA PRO A 32 17.24 -22.02 17.61
C PRO A 32 17.72 -22.37 19.02
N GLN A 33 16.78 -22.38 19.96
CA GLN A 33 16.94 -23.08 21.22
C GLN A 33 17.08 -24.61 20.99
N PRO A 34 17.73 -25.35 21.90
CA PRO A 34 17.81 -26.80 21.80
C PRO A 34 16.42 -27.45 21.93
N ASN A 35 16.30 -28.67 21.43
CA ASN A 35 15.12 -29.51 21.69
C ASN A 35 14.95 -29.74 23.20
N LEU A 36 13.70 -29.92 23.65
CA LEU A 36 13.45 -30.20 25.05
C LEU A 36 14.08 -31.55 25.44
N PRO A 37 14.78 -31.62 26.59
CA PRO A 37 15.44 -32.84 27.07
C PRO A 37 14.46 -33.84 27.73
N LEU A 38 13.18 -33.79 27.36
CA LEU A 38 12.10 -34.60 27.90
C LEU A 38 11.37 -35.32 26.75
N GLU A 39 10.70 -36.43 27.06
CA GLU A 39 9.88 -37.12 26.06
C GLU A 39 8.73 -36.21 25.62
N ALA A 40 8.63 -35.99 24.30
CA ALA A 40 7.55 -35.20 23.74
C ALA A 40 6.19 -35.89 23.93
N PRO A 41 5.12 -35.12 24.23
CA PRO A 41 3.77 -35.65 24.36
C PRO A 41 3.28 -36.38 23.10
N ALA A 42 3.62 -35.84 21.91
CA ALA A 42 3.33 -36.46 20.63
C ALA A 42 4.61 -36.75 19.84
N ARG A 43 4.56 -37.79 19.00
CA ARG A 43 5.62 -38.11 18.03
C ARG A 43 5.38 -37.45 16.69
N ARG A 44 4.14 -37.07 16.39
CA ARG A 44 3.76 -36.45 15.12
C ARG A 44 2.54 -35.55 15.28
N LEU A 45 2.47 -34.54 14.43
CA LEU A 45 1.36 -33.59 14.39
C LEU A 45 0.82 -33.45 12.97
N VAL A 46 -0.50 -33.51 12.84
CA VAL A 46 -1.22 -33.29 11.57
C VAL A 46 -1.88 -31.92 11.64
N LEU A 47 -1.34 -30.97 10.86
CA LEU A 47 -1.87 -29.64 10.67
C LEU A 47 -2.77 -29.63 9.44
N ILE A 48 -4.05 -29.33 9.64
CA ILE A 48 -5.09 -29.25 8.61
C ILE A 48 -5.56 -27.81 8.58
N VAL A 49 -5.29 -27.12 7.46
CA VAL A 49 -5.72 -25.74 7.25
C VAL A 49 -6.75 -25.73 6.14
N ALA A 50 -8.00 -25.43 6.49
CA ALA A 50 -9.10 -25.28 5.57
C ALA A 50 -9.23 -23.80 5.17
N ASP A 51 -8.54 -23.42 4.09
CA ASP A 51 -8.35 -22.03 3.66
C ASP A 51 -9.70 -21.30 3.49
N GLY A 52 -9.79 -20.07 4.00
CA GLY A 52 -11.00 -19.23 3.93
C GLY A 52 -12.18 -19.72 4.78
N LEU A 53 -12.03 -20.75 5.63
CA LEU A 53 -13.09 -21.22 6.52
C LEU A 53 -13.29 -20.27 7.71
N ARG A 54 -14.28 -19.38 7.60
CA ARG A 54 -14.67 -18.49 8.70
C ARG A 54 -15.37 -19.22 9.86
N ALA A 55 -15.17 -18.73 11.08
CA ALA A 55 -15.72 -19.33 12.31
C ALA A 55 -17.24 -19.49 12.26
N GLN A 56 -17.97 -18.49 11.74
CA GLN A 56 -19.43 -18.52 11.66
C GLN A 56 -19.97 -19.72 10.86
N SER A 57 -19.30 -20.09 9.75
CA SER A 57 -19.73 -21.20 8.90
C SER A 57 -19.54 -22.54 9.61
N PHE A 58 -18.44 -22.69 10.34
CA PHE A 58 -18.11 -23.88 11.10
C PHE A 58 -19.04 -24.07 12.31
N PHE A 59 -19.28 -23.00 13.09
CA PHE A 59 -20.12 -23.02 14.29
C PHE A 59 -21.63 -22.92 14.02
N TYR A 60 -22.06 -22.89 12.76
CA TYR A 60 -23.46 -22.74 12.38
C TYR A 60 -24.38 -23.76 13.07
N LYS A 61 -25.39 -23.25 13.79
CA LYS A 61 -26.36 -24.02 14.59
C LYS A 61 -25.70 -25.20 15.32
N ASN A 62 -24.72 -24.91 16.17
CA ASN A 62 -24.02 -25.89 17.00
C ASN A 62 -23.34 -27.01 16.18
N LEU A 63 -22.54 -26.62 15.18
CA LEU A 63 -21.77 -27.50 14.27
C LEU A 63 -22.63 -28.34 13.31
N SER A 64 -23.85 -27.91 13.00
CA SER A 64 -24.74 -28.65 12.08
C SER A 64 -24.21 -28.74 10.64
N ASN A 65 -23.40 -27.77 10.21
CA ASN A 65 -22.78 -27.75 8.88
C ASN A 65 -21.54 -28.64 8.76
N VAL A 66 -21.05 -29.22 9.87
CA VAL A 66 -19.87 -30.11 9.89
C VAL A 66 -20.19 -31.39 10.67
N PRO A 67 -21.16 -32.20 10.24
CA PRO A 67 -21.70 -33.30 11.03
C PRO A 67 -20.68 -34.40 11.38
N ASN A 68 -19.72 -34.72 10.48
CA ASN A 68 -18.70 -35.72 10.78
C ASN A 68 -17.69 -35.17 11.79
N LEU A 69 -17.26 -33.91 11.62
CA LEU A 69 -16.39 -33.25 12.61
C LEU A 69 -17.10 -33.04 13.96
N ARG A 70 -18.41 -32.73 13.97
CA ARG A 70 -19.22 -32.68 15.19
C ARG A 70 -19.19 -34.02 15.93
N GLN A 71 -19.28 -35.14 15.21
CA GLN A 71 -19.15 -36.47 15.80
C GLN A 71 -17.73 -36.71 16.34
N LEU A 72 -16.71 -36.30 15.59
CA LEU A 72 -15.30 -36.40 16.01
C LEU A 72 -15.06 -35.64 17.32
N ILE A 73 -15.48 -34.37 17.36
CA ILE A 73 -15.37 -33.46 18.51
C ILE A 73 -15.99 -34.07 19.77
N LYS A 74 -17.18 -34.69 19.64
CA LYS A 74 -17.85 -35.40 20.75
C LYS A 74 -17.06 -36.61 21.25
N ARG A 75 -16.42 -37.35 20.35
CA ARG A 75 -15.74 -38.62 20.67
C ARG A 75 -14.35 -38.42 21.25
N GLN A 76 -13.53 -37.60 20.61
CA GLN A 76 -12.12 -37.44 20.97
C GLN A 76 -11.93 -36.52 22.17
N GLN A 77 -12.90 -35.64 22.45
CA GLN A 77 -12.71 -34.50 23.35
C GLN A 77 -11.50 -33.66 22.88
N GLY A 78 -11.19 -32.54 23.54
CA GLY A 78 -10.14 -31.63 23.08
C GLY A 78 -10.60 -30.17 23.13
N LEU A 79 -9.83 -29.30 22.50
CA LEU A 79 -10.01 -27.85 22.59
C LEU A 79 -10.62 -27.31 21.31
N LEU A 80 -11.76 -26.64 21.46
CA LEU A 80 -12.54 -26.04 20.39
C LEU A 80 -12.63 -24.53 20.62
N GLY A 81 -12.50 -23.71 19.57
CA GLY A 81 -12.51 -22.28 19.77
C GLY A 81 -12.35 -21.43 18.53
N ILE A 82 -12.05 -20.16 18.75
CA ILE A 82 -11.81 -19.14 17.72
C ILE A 82 -10.33 -18.79 17.70
N SER A 83 -9.72 -18.87 16.53
CA SER A 83 -8.39 -18.32 16.26
C SER A 83 -8.53 -16.95 15.61
N HIS A 84 -7.84 -15.97 16.21
CA HIS A 84 -7.86 -14.57 15.79
C HIS A 84 -6.66 -14.31 14.87
N THR A 85 -6.94 -14.12 13.58
CA THR A 85 -5.94 -13.69 12.59
C THR A 85 -5.84 -12.16 12.57
N ARG A 86 -4.69 -11.64 12.13
CA ARG A 86 -4.43 -10.21 12.00
C ARG A 86 -4.61 -9.76 10.56
N VAL A 87 -4.97 -8.49 10.41
CA VAL A 87 -5.01 -7.84 9.10
C VAL A 87 -3.57 -7.61 8.60
N PRO A 88 -3.24 -7.92 7.34
CA PRO A 88 -4.12 -8.36 6.24
C PRO A 88 -4.54 -9.84 6.35
N THR A 89 -5.86 -10.08 6.24
CA THR A 89 -6.49 -11.42 6.27
C THR A 89 -6.39 -12.09 4.90
N GLU A 90 -5.16 -12.33 4.48
CA GLU A 90 -4.78 -12.93 3.21
C GLU A 90 -4.08 -14.27 3.47
N SER A 91 -4.14 -15.20 2.51
CA SER A 91 -3.71 -16.58 2.76
C SER A 91 -2.23 -16.68 3.12
N ARG A 92 -1.35 -15.92 2.45
CA ARG A 92 0.11 -15.91 2.76
C ARG A 92 0.39 -15.44 4.20
N PRO A 93 -0.02 -14.23 4.63
CA PRO A 93 0.11 -13.79 6.02
C PRO A 93 -0.44 -14.78 7.05
N GLY A 94 -1.64 -15.33 6.84
CA GLY A 94 -2.28 -16.25 7.79
C GLY A 94 -1.49 -17.55 7.97
N HIS A 95 -1.02 -18.14 6.86
CA HIS A 95 -0.17 -19.33 6.89
C HIS A 95 1.18 -19.07 7.57
N ILE A 96 1.80 -17.89 7.34
CA ILE A 96 3.05 -17.52 8.01
C ILE A 96 2.84 -17.37 9.52
N ALA A 97 1.73 -16.77 9.96
CA ALA A 97 1.40 -16.66 11.37
C ALA A 97 1.24 -18.05 12.01
N LEU A 98 0.51 -18.97 11.37
CA LEU A 98 0.32 -20.33 11.87
C LEU A 98 1.63 -21.13 11.99
N ILE A 99 2.51 -21.04 10.98
CA ILE A 99 3.66 -21.95 10.81
C ILE A 99 4.98 -21.35 11.30
N ALA A 100 5.13 -20.03 11.27
CA ALA A 100 6.33 -19.32 11.73
C ALA A 100 6.09 -18.54 13.03
N GLY A 101 4.83 -18.27 13.41
CA GLY A 101 4.51 -17.35 14.49
C GLY A 101 4.87 -15.91 14.16
N LEU A 102 5.03 -15.58 12.87
CA LEU A 102 5.42 -14.27 12.36
C LEU A 102 4.20 -13.58 11.73
N TYR A 103 4.05 -12.27 11.94
CA TYR A 103 3.04 -11.48 11.21
C TYR A 103 3.62 -10.94 9.90
N GLU A 104 2.75 -10.40 9.04
CA GLU A 104 3.16 -9.89 7.74
C GLU A 104 4.28 -8.85 7.85
N ASP A 105 5.32 -9.02 7.03
CA ASP A 105 6.45 -8.10 6.93
C ASP A 105 6.04 -6.84 6.16
N PRO A 106 6.02 -5.65 6.78
CA PRO A 106 5.65 -4.41 6.09
C PRO A 106 6.55 -4.10 4.88
N SER A 107 7.81 -4.55 4.91
CA SER A 107 8.75 -4.32 3.80
C SER A 107 8.41 -5.12 2.54
N ALA A 108 7.50 -6.10 2.62
CA ALA A 108 6.96 -6.82 1.45
C ALA A 108 6.24 -5.90 0.45
N VAL A 109 5.87 -4.67 0.86
CA VAL A 109 5.37 -3.63 -0.05
C VAL A 109 6.32 -3.36 -1.23
N THR A 110 7.63 -3.48 -1.00
CA THR A 110 8.66 -3.28 -2.05
C THR A 110 8.66 -4.38 -3.11
N ARG A 111 8.03 -5.52 -2.81
CA ARG A 111 7.79 -6.65 -3.71
C ARG A 111 6.33 -6.71 -4.18
N GLY A 112 5.55 -5.64 -3.95
CA GLY A 112 4.13 -5.58 -4.29
C GLY A 112 3.30 -6.64 -3.59
N TRP A 113 3.67 -7.02 -2.36
CA TRP A 113 3.00 -8.04 -1.55
C TRP A 113 2.99 -9.47 -2.12
N LYS A 114 3.72 -9.71 -3.21
CA LYS A 114 3.77 -11.03 -3.88
C LYS A 114 4.62 -12.05 -3.14
N GLU A 115 5.64 -11.60 -2.42
CA GLU A 115 6.55 -12.46 -1.68
C GLU A 115 7.20 -11.73 -0.51
N ASN A 116 7.67 -12.51 0.47
CA ASN A 116 8.48 -11.98 1.55
C ASN A 116 9.88 -11.60 1.02
N PRO A 117 10.39 -10.41 1.37
CA PRO A 117 11.70 -9.95 0.91
C PRO A 117 12.85 -10.66 1.64
N ILE A 118 12.59 -11.20 2.83
CA ILE A 118 13.56 -11.84 3.71
C ILE A 118 13.05 -13.23 4.11
N GLU A 119 13.95 -14.21 4.08
CA GLU A 119 13.67 -15.57 4.53
C GLU A 119 13.51 -15.66 6.04
N PHE A 120 12.67 -16.60 6.49
CA PHE A 120 12.37 -16.83 7.90
C PHE A 120 12.25 -18.33 8.19
N ASP A 121 12.42 -18.66 9.47
CA ASP A 121 12.34 -20.01 10.00
C ASP A 121 10.89 -20.44 10.30
N THR A 122 10.64 -21.74 10.29
CA THR A 122 9.30 -22.32 10.45
C THR A 122 9.32 -23.61 11.27
N ILE A 123 8.16 -24.03 11.79
CA ILE A 123 8.05 -25.33 12.49
C ILE A 123 8.48 -26.51 11.60
N PHE A 124 8.29 -26.41 10.27
CA PHE A 124 8.64 -27.47 9.33
C PHE A 124 10.15 -27.73 9.28
N GLN A 125 10.96 -26.67 9.41
CA GLN A 125 12.41 -26.76 9.42
C GLN A 125 12.96 -27.29 10.74
N ARG A 126 12.20 -27.15 11.84
CA ARG A 126 12.52 -27.66 13.18
C ARG A 126 12.24 -29.15 13.33
N ALA A 127 11.32 -29.69 12.54
CA ALA A 127 11.00 -31.11 12.56
C ALA A 127 12.10 -31.99 11.95
N ARG A 128 12.07 -33.26 12.34
CA ARG A 128 12.92 -34.29 11.75
C ARG A 128 12.51 -34.58 10.31
N ARG A 129 11.19 -34.59 10.07
CA ARG A 129 10.58 -34.67 8.74
C ARG A 129 9.27 -33.89 8.67
N THR A 130 8.99 -33.32 7.51
CA THR A 130 7.73 -32.68 7.19
C THR A 130 7.24 -33.19 5.85
N TYR A 131 5.97 -33.60 5.80
CA TYR A 131 5.26 -33.91 4.57
C TYR A 131 4.14 -32.90 4.38
N ALA A 132 4.05 -32.27 3.21
CA ALA A 132 3.05 -31.24 2.95
C ALA A 132 2.37 -31.42 1.59
N TRP A 133 1.06 -31.19 1.56
CA TRP A 133 0.24 -31.25 0.35
C TRP A 133 -0.69 -30.05 0.26
N GLY A 134 -0.88 -29.52 -0.95
CA GLY A 134 -1.75 -28.37 -1.16
C GLY A 134 -1.45 -27.57 -2.42
N SER A 135 -1.73 -26.28 -2.36
CA SER A 135 -1.54 -25.36 -3.48
C SER A 135 -0.06 -25.03 -3.67
N HIS A 136 0.34 -24.80 -4.92
CA HIS A 136 1.71 -24.40 -5.23
C HIS A 136 2.06 -23.06 -4.57
N ASP A 137 1.12 -22.11 -4.54
CA ASP A 137 1.33 -20.76 -4.02
C ASP A 137 1.58 -20.72 -2.50
N ILE A 138 0.97 -21.62 -1.73
CA ILE A 138 1.20 -21.71 -0.28
C ILE A 138 2.46 -22.53 0.02
N LEU A 139 2.61 -23.71 -0.59
CA LEU A 139 3.76 -24.57 -0.30
C LEU A 139 5.10 -23.93 -0.68
N ARG A 140 5.14 -23.12 -1.75
CA ARG A 140 6.37 -22.41 -2.15
C ARG A 140 6.85 -21.39 -1.12
N ILE A 141 5.97 -20.88 -0.25
CA ILE A 141 6.36 -19.93 0.82
C ILE A 141 7.41 -20.57 1.72
N PHE A 142 7.26 -21.87 1.98
CA PHE A 142 8.06 -22.62 2.95
C PHE A 142 9.18 -23.46 2.31
N ASN A 143 9.29 -23.45 0.98
CA ASN A 143 10.22 -24.28 0.20
C ASN A 143 11.49 -23.53 -0.28
N LYS A 144 11.71 -22.27 0.14
CA LYS A 144 12.78 -21.41 -0.42
C LYS A 144 14.20 -21.65 0.17
N TRP A 145 14.35 -22.43 1.25
CA TRP A 145 15.68 -22.66 1.86
C TRP A 145 16.58 -23.58 1.00
N SER A 146 17.89 -23.29 0.98
CA SER A 146 18.91 -23.96 0.15
C SER A 146 18.84 -25.50 0.20
N GLN A 147 18.67 -26.10 -0.98
CA GLN A 147 18.29 -27.49 -1.22
C GLN A 147 19.30 -28.58 -0.78
N ALA A 148 20.46 -28.24 -0.22
CA ALA A 148 21.51 -29.22 0.07
C ALA A 148 21.23 -30.08 1.32
N ASP A 149 20.68 -29.50 2.40
CA ASP A 149 20.47 -30.20 3.71
C ASP A 149 18.99 -30.53 4.01
N ALA A 150 18.06 -30.16 3.12
CA ALA A 150 16.61 -30.22 3.35
C ALA A 150 15.87 -31.22 2.44
N ALA A 151 16.48 -31.69 1.34
CA ALA A 151 15.80 -32.45 0.29
C ALA A 151 15.13 -33.75 0.79
N ASP A 152 15.70 -34.44 1.79
CA ASP A 152 15.12 -35.65 2.37
C ASP A 152 14.24 -35.39 3.61
N ARG A 153 14.26 -34.16 4.16
CA ARG A 153 13.51 -33.77 5.36
C ARG A 153 12.17 -33.12 5.03
N LEU A 154 12.10 -32.34 3.96
CA LEU A 154 10.90 -31.63 3.51
C LEU A 154 10.40 -32.25 2.20
N VAL A 155 9.21 -32.84 2.22
CA VAL A 155 8.59 -33.46 1.04
C VAL A 155 7.27 -32.75 0.76
N PHE A 156 7.27 -31.89 -0.26
CA PHE A 156 6.12 -31.07 -0.64
C PHE A 156 5.58 -31.54 -1.99
N GLU A 157 4.28 -31.83 -2.04
CA GLU A 157 3.57 -32.19 -3.26
C GLU A 157 2.45 -31.17 -3.51
N ALA A 158 2.55 -30.41 -4.59
CA ALA A 158 1.52 -29.47 -5.03
C ALA A 158 0.77 -30.02 -6.24
N TYR A 159 -0.52 -29.68 -6.36
CA TYR A 159 -1.23 -29.88 -7.62
C TYR A 159 -0.81 -28.83 -8.67
N ASN A 160 -0.91 -29.20 -9.95
CA ASN A 160 -0.49 -28.39 -11.08
C ASN A 160 -1.50 -27.26 -11.36
N ASN A 161 -1.04 -26.17 -11.99
CA ASN A 161 -1.86 -25.03 -12.44
C ASN A 161 -2.95 -25.40 -13.48
N GLU A 162 -3.00 -26.63 -13.99
CA GLU A 162 -4.09 -27.09 -14.88
C GLU A 162 -5.42 -27.30 -14.13
N LEU A 163 -5.38 -27.38 -12.80
CA LEU A 163 -6.55 -27.30 -11.94
C LEU A 163 -6.94 -25.84 -11.62
N ASP A 164 -6.25 -24.85 -12.22
CA ASP A 164 -6.58 -23.42 -12.04
C ASP A 164 -7.91 -23.05 -12.73
N PHE A 165 -8.79 -22.56 -11.87
CA PHE A 165 -10.15 -22.10 -11.99
C PHE A 165 -10.59 -21.45 -13.32
N TRP A 166 -11.43 -22.19 -14.04
CA TRP A 166 -12.57 -21.64 -14.77
C TRP A 166 -13.82 -22.09 -14.01
N GLY A 167 -14.78 -21.19 -13.76
CA GLY A 167 -15.96 -21.36 -12.87
C GLY A 167 -16.96 -22.49 -13.18
N ASN A 168 -16.52 -23.54 -13.87
CA ASN A 168 -17.28 -24.75 -14.24
C ASN A 168 -16.84 -26.01 -13.47
N VAL A 169 -15.80 -25.96 -12.62
CA VAL A 169 -15.31 -27.12 -11.84
C VAL A 169 -15.74 -27.02 -10.38
N LYS A 170 -16.17 -28.14 -9.80
CA LYS A 170 -16.50 -28.23 -8.38
C LYS A 170 -15.23 -28.08 -7.53
N THR A 171 -15.16 -27.01 -6.74
CA THR A 171 -13.96 -26.58 -6.00
C THR A 171 -13.45 -27.59 -4.97
N TYR A 172 -14.32 -28.48 -4.44
CA TYR A 172 -13.92 -29.54 -3.51
C TYR A 172 -12.96 -30.58 -4.12
N GLU A 173 -12.80 -30.63 -5.44
CA GLU A 173 -11.87 -31.57 -6.09
C GLU A 173 -10.40 -31.26 -5.72
N LEU A 174 -10.10 -30.03 -5.33
CA LEU A 174 -8.79 -29.63 -4.81
C LEU A 174 -8.49 -30.33 -3.49
N ASP A 175 -9.46 -30.32 -2.58
CA ASP A 175 -9.34 -30.98 -1.28
C ASP A 175 -9.25 -32.51 -1.46
N LYS A 176 -10.04 -33.06 -2.38
CA LYS A 176 -9.96 -34.49 -2.74
C LYS A 176 -8.60 -34.89 -3.28
N TRP A 177 -7.95 -34.05 -4.08
CA TRP A 177 -6.59 -34.31 -4.55
C TRP A 177 -5.64 -34.47 -3.36
N VAL A 178 -5.70 -33.55 -2.38
CA VAL A 178 -4.88 -33.62 -1.16
C VAL A 178 -5.18 -34.90 -0.39
N PHE A 179 -6.45 -35.22 -0.15
CA PHE A 179 -6.84 -36.43 0.57
C PHE A 179 -6.39 -37.70 -0.15
N SER A 180 -6.46 -37.75 -1.47
CA SER A 180 -5.99 -38.89 -2.28
C SER A 180 -4.48 -39.10 -2.13
N ARG A 181 -3.69 -38.01 -2.20
CA ARG A 181 -2.22 -38.09 -2.07
C ARG A 181 -1.78 -38.52 -0.68
N VAL A 182 -2.40 -37.97 0.35
CA VAL A 182 -2.17 -38.39 1.74
C VAL A 182 -2.53 -39.87 1.91
N THR A 183 -3.65 -40.31 1.36
CA THR A 183 -4.08 -41.72 1.43
C THR A 183 -3.08 -42.66 0.75
N GLU A 184 -2.64 -42.33 -0.46
CA GLU A 184 -1.63 -43.08 -1.22
C GLU A 184 -0.31 -43.15 -0.45
N PHE A 185 0.14 -42.03 0.10
CA PHE A 185 1.37 -41.94 0.88
C PHE A 185 1.35 -42.82 2.13
N LEU A 186 0.28 -42.72 2.93
CA LEU A 186 0.12 -43.49 4.17
C LEU A 186 0.07 -45.00 3.91
N LYS A 187 -0.62 -45.43 2.84
CA LYS A 187 -0.71 -46.84 2.44
C LYS A 187 0.60 -47.42 1.92
N ARG A 188 1.49 -46.61 1.34
CA ARG A 188 2.80 -47.06 0.82
C ARG A 188 3.84 -47.30 1.90
N LYS A 189 3.79 -46.59 3.03
CA LYS A 189 4.84 -46.62 4.07
C LYS A 189 4.35 -47.01 5.48
N PRO A 190 3.42 -47.99 5.65
CA PRO A 190 2.77 -48.24 6.94
C PRO A 190 3.72 -48.77 8.02
N LYS A 191 4.86 -49.38 7.65
CA LYS A 191 5.84 -49.92 8.60
C LYS A 191 6.95 -48.93 8.99
N ILE A 192 7.21 -47.93 8.15
CA ILE A 192 8.32 -46.97 8.33
C ILE A 192 7.84 -45.76 9.11
N LEU A 193 6.68 -45.21 8.75
CA LEU A 193 6.16 -43.98 9.35
C LEU A 193 5.99 -44.07 10.88
N PRO A 194 5.47 -45.17 11.47
CA PRO A 194 5.28 -45.24 12.93
C PRO A 194 6.59 -45.18 13.73
N LYS A 195 7.74 -45.51 13.11
CA LYS A 195 9.04 -45.45 13.78
C LYS A 195 9.62 -44.03 13.84
N LEU A 196 9.08 -43.10 13.06
CA LEU A 196 9.53 -41.71 13.04
C LEU A 196 8.92 -40.92 14.21
N ASP A 197 9.68 -39.93 14.66
CA ASP A 197 9.31 -38.94 15.67
C ASP A 197 9.60 -37.53 15.16
N LYS A 198 9.00 -36.53 15.81
CA LYS A 198 9.12 -35.11 15.45
C LYS A 198 8.75 -34.88 13.98
N VAL A 199 7.58 -35.41 13.58
CA VAL A 199 7.08 -35.35 12.20
C VAL A 199 5.88 -34.41 12.09
N TYR A 200 5.90 -33.51 11.11
CA TYR A 200 4.72 -32.75 10.71
C TYR A 200 4.09 -33.31 9.43
N PHE A 201 2.76 -33.36 9.41
CA PHE A 201 1.96 -33.53 8.19
C PHE A 201 1.14 -32.26 8.00
N PHE A 202 1.31 -31.58 6.87
CA PHE A 202 0.58 -30.36 6.55
C PHE A 202 -0.37 -30.60 5.37
N LEU A 203 -1.65 -30.41 5.60
CA LEU A 203 -2.72 -30.53 4.61
C LEU A 203 -3.33 -29.16 4.43
N HIS A 204 -3.02 -28.53 3.31
CA HIS A 204 -3.62 -27.26 2.90
C HIS A 204 -4.79 -27.51 1.94
N LEU A 205 -5.99 -27.12 2.36
CA LEU A 205 -7.25 -27.40 1.67
C LEU A 205 -7.81 -26.08 1.13
N LEU A 206 -7.57 -25.80 -0.16
CA LEU A 206 -7.94 -24.53 -0.82
C LEU A 206 -9.43 -24.45 -1.19
N GLY A 207 -10.14 -25.58 -1.21
CA GLY A 207 -11.46 -25.66 -1.83
C GLY A 207 -12.44 -24.63 -1.29
N LEU A 208 -12.45 -24.37 0.02
CA LEU A 208 -13.42 -23.49 0.68
C LEU A 208 -13.20 -22.01 0.38
N ASP A 209 -11.97 -21.53 0.37
CA ASP A 209 -11.65 -20.16 -0.04
C ASP A 209 -12.18 -19.89 -1.45
N THR A 210 -11.89 -20.79 -2.40
CA THR A 210 -12.35 -20.61 -3.77
C THR A 210 -13.87 -20.65 -3.89
N ALA A 211 -14.55 -21.55 -3.17
CA ALA A 211 -16.02 -21.52 -3.12
C ALA A 211 -16.54 -20.24 -2.48
N GLY A 212 -15.85 -19.70 -1.47
CA GLY A 212 -16.18 -18.41 -0.86
C GLY A 212 -16.12 -17.26 -1.87
N HIS A 213 -15.08 -17.21 -2.71
CA HIS A 213 -14.97 -16.21 -3.78
C HIS A 213 -16.03 -16.38 -4.87
N ILE A 214 -16.28 -17.60 -5.34
CA ILE A 214 -17.16 -17.87 -6.48
C ILE A 214 -18.64 -17.88 -6.06
N HIS A 215 -18.97 -18.71 -5.07
CA HIS A 215 -20.35 -19.03 -4.69
C HIS A 215 -20.83 -18.26 -3.47
N LYS A 216 -19.93 -17.60 -2.75
CA LYS A 216 -20.20 -16.84 -1.53
C LYS A 216 -20.54 -17.73 -0.32
N PRO A 217 -20.15 -17.34 0.90
CA PRO A 217 -20.49 -18.12 2.09
C PRO A 217 -22.01 -18.32 2.23
N GLN A 218 -22.41 -19.43 2.84
CA GLN A 218 -23.80 -19.81 3.14
C GLN A 218 -24.69 -20.21 1.94
N THR A 219 -24.19 -20.18 0.71
CA THR A 219 -24.93 -20.74 -0.43
C THR A 219 -24.85 -22.28 -0.45
N ASP A 220 -25.82 -22.92 -1.12
CA ASP A 220 -25.87 -24.39 -1.19
C ASP A 220 -24.60 -24.98 -1.82
N LEU A 221 -24.02 -24.32 -2.82
CA LEU A 221 -22.77 -24.74 -3.46
C LEU A 221 -21.56 -24.60 -2.53
N PHE A 222 -21.51 -23.55 -1.70
CA PHE A 222 -20.50 -23.44 -0.66
C PHE A 222 -20.67 -24.54 0.40
N LEU A 223 -21.92 -24.84 0.79
CA LEU A 223 -22.21 -25.90 1.76
C LEU A 223 -21.90 -27.30 1.21
N GLU A 224 -22.17 -27.58 -0.06
CA GLU A 224 -21.77 -28.83 -0.74
C GLU A 224 -20.25 -29.04 -0.60
N ASN A 225 -19.48 -27.99 -0.82
CA ASN A 225 -18.03 -28.02 -0.66
C ASN A 225 -17.63 -28.24 0.81
N LEU A 226 -18.22 -27.51 1.76
CA LEU A 226 -17.97 -27.71 3.19
C LEU A 226 -18.25 -29.13 3.65
N PHE A 227 -19.36 -29.74 3.20
CA PHE A 227 -19.67 -31.14 3.50
C PHE A 227 -18.64 -32.11 2.91
N ALA A 228 -18.14 -31.85 1.70
CA ALA A 228 -17.09 -32.67 1.09
C ALA A 228 -15.76 -32.55 1.86
N THR A 229 -15.35 -31.32 2.20
CA THR A 229 -14.11 -31.05 2.95
C THR A 229 -14.16 -31.68 4.35
N GLU A 230 -15.24 -31.45 5.12
CA GLU A 230 -15.35 -31.95 6.50
C GLU A 230 -15.43 -33.48 6.58
N ALA A 231 -16.13 -34.13 5.64
CA ALA A 231 -16.15 -35.58 5.53
C ALA A 231 -14.80 -36.16 5.11
N GLY A 232 -14.05 -35.46 4.25
CA GLY A 232 -12.69 -35.84 3.84
C GLY A 232 -11.70 -35.78 5.00
N ILE A 233 -11.75 -34.70 5.80
CA ILE A 233 -10.94 -34.55 7.01
C ILE A 233 -11.20 -35.71 7.98
N TYR A 234 -12.48 -36.06 8.21
CA TYR A 234 -12.84 -37.18 9.08
C TYR A 234 -12.25 -38.52 8.60
N LYS A 235 -12.32 -38.81 7.31
CA LYS A 235 -11.74 -40.04 6.72
C LYS A 235 -10.23 -40.09 6.84
N ILE A 236 -9.54 -38.96 6.62
CA ILE A 236 -8.10 -38.88 6.79
C ILE A 236 -7.71 -39.11 8.25
N TYR A 237 -8.42 -38.49 9.19
CA TYR A 237 -8.22 -38.76 10.61
C TYR A 237 -8.32 -40.27 10.93
N GLN A 238 -9.37 -40.95 10.45
CA GLN A 238 -9.52 -42.40 10.66
C GLN A 238 -8.33 -43.19 10.10
N LEU A 239 -7.87 -42.83 8.89
CA LEU A 239 -6.72 -43.48 8.26
C LEU A 239 -5.43 -43.27 9.05
N PHE A 240 -5.21 -42.07 9.61
CA PHE A 240 -4.07 -41.84 10.49
C PHE A 240 -4.14 -42.75 11.72
N GLU A 241 -5.28 -42.86 12.39
CA GLU A 241 -5.43 -43.75 13.57
C GLU A 241 -5.29 -45.24 13.22
N GLU A 242 -5.66 -45.65 12.00
CA GLU A 242 -5.43 -47.02 11.51
C GLU A 242 -3.94 -47.34 11.31
N VAL A 243 -3.17 -46.38 10.75
CA VAL A 243 -1.74 -46.53 10.47
C VAL A 243 -0.89 -46.35 11.75
N PHE A 244 -1.28 -45.42 12.62
CA PHE A 244 -0.55 -45.01 13.81
C PHE A 244 -1.27 -45.43 15.09
N LYS A 245 -1.10 -46.69 15.48
CA LYS A 245 -1.76 -47.27 16.66
C LYS A 245 -1.09 -46.98 18.01
N ASP A 246 -0.17 -46.01 18.04
CA ASP A 246 0.63 -45.68 19.23
C ASP A 246 0.02 -44.57 20.09
N GLN A 247 -1.13 -43.99 19.68
CA GLN A 247 -1.78 -42.86 20.36
C GLN A 247 -0.83 -41.66 20.59
N LYS A 248 0.19 -41.50 19.74
CA LYS A 248 1.19 -40.43 19.82
C LYS A 248 1.05 -39.42 18.68
N THR A 249 -0.17 -39.23 18.17
CA THR A 249 -0.50 -38.26 17.12
C THR A 249 -1.34 -37.13 17.71
N ALA A 250 -0.94 -35.89 17.43
CA ALA A 250 -1.74 -34.69 17.70
C ALA A 250 -2.31 -34.14 16.38
N TYR A 251 -3.45 -33.45 16.47
CA TYR A 251 -4.14 -32.87 15.33
C TYR A 251 -4.50 -31.42 15.60
N VAL A 252 -4.34 -30.58 14.58
CA VAL A 252 -4.77 -29.18 14.57
C VAL A 252 -5.60 -28.97 13.32
N LEU A 253 -6.88 -28.65 13.48
CA LEU A 253 -7.75 -28.15 12.41
C LEU A 253 -7.95 -26.65 12.64
N THR A 254 -7.66 -25.83 11.62
CA THR A 254 -7.87 -24.38 11.69
C THR A 254 -8.12 -23.80 10.29
N SER A 255 -8.33 -22.49 10.21
CA SER A 255 -8.19 -21.69 8.99
C SER A 255 -7.09 -20.64 9.13
N ASP A 256 -6.63 -20.11 8.01
CA ASP A 256 -5.69 -19.00 7.88
C ASP A 256 -6.40 -17.63 7.93
N HIS A 257 -7.56 -17.53 7.29
CA HIS A 257 -8.48 -16.40 7.41
C HIS A 257 -9.95 -16.84 7.23
N GLY A 258 -10.86 -15.88 7.42
CA GLY A 258 -12.28 -16.02 7.10
C GLY A 258 -12.65 -15.31 5.79
N MET A 259 -13.93 -15.02 5.61
CA MET A 259 -14.48 -14.48 4.37
C MET A 259 -15.75 -13.66 4.65
N THR A 260 -15.88 -12.50 4.02
CA THR A 260 -17.12 -11.69 4.06
C THR A 260 -18.27 -12.36 3.30
N ASN A 261 -19.51 -11.91 3.54
CA ASN A 261 -20.69 -12.42 2.80
C ASN A 261 -20.62 -12.11 1.30
N SER A 262 -19.86 -11.11 0.87
CA SER A 262 -19.61 -10.80 -0.53
C SER A 262 -18.53 -11.69 -1.17
N GLY A 263 -17.94 -12.62 -0.42
CA GLY A 263 -16.84 -13.46 -0.91
C GLY A 263 -15.58 -12.64 -1.19
N SER A 264 -15.23 -11.78 -0.23
CA SER A 264 -13.97 -11.02 -0.20
C SER A 264 -13.30 -11.21 1.16
N HIS A 265 -11.98 -11.12 1.20
CA HIS A 265 -11.18 -11.05 2.42
C HIS A 265 -10.05 -10.01 2.24
N GLY A 266 -9.12 -9.90 3.20
CA GLY A 266 -7.99 -8.96 3.19
C GLY A 266 -8.14 -7.77 4.14
N ALA A 267 -9.33 -7.56 4.72
CA ALA A 267 -9.67 -6.51 5.65
C ALA A 267 -9.92 -7.03 7.08
N GLY A 268 -10.44 -6.16 7.95
CA GLY A 268 -10.55 -6.39 9.39
C GLY A 268 -11.96 -6.69 9.91
N GLN A 269 -12.90 -7.16 9.06
CA GLN A 269 -14.22 -7.55 9.58
C GLN A 269 -14.10 -8.81 10.44
N PRO A 270 -14.94 -8.99 11.48
CA PRO A 270 -14.95 -10.21 12.29
C PRO A 270 -15.07 -11.50 11.46
N TYR A 271 -15.84 -11.47 10.37
CA TYR A 271 -15.98 -12.61 9.46
C TYR A 271 -14.69 -13.00 8.73
N GLU A 272 -13.72 -12.08 8.63
CA GLU A 272 -12.40 -12.29 8.04
C GLU A 272 -11.37 -12.65 9.10
N THR A 273 -11.47 -12.06 10.29
CA THR A 273 -10.47 -12.22 11.37
C THR A 273 -10.72 -13.40 12.30
N GLU A 274 -11.96 -13.88 12.39
CA GLU A 274 -12.33 -15.01 13.25
C GLU A 274 -12.40 -16.32 12.45
N THR A 275 -11.47 -17.22 12.76
CA THR A 275 -11.37 -18.56 12.18
C THR A 275 -11.67 -19.63 13.24
N PRO A 276 -12.24 -20.79 12.88
CA PRO A 276 -12.44 -21.86 13.85
C PRO A 276 -11.11 -22.56 14.11
N PHE A 277 -10.94 -23.12 15.31
CA PHE A 277 -9.95 -24.16 15.54
C PHE A 277 -10.53 -25.34 16.31
N TYR A 278 -10.00 -26.53 16.05
CA TYR A 278 -10.17 -27.72 16.87
C TYR A 278 -8.81 -28.43 17.01
N ILE A 279 -8.36 -28.65 18.24
CA ILE A 279 -7.07 -29.27 18.56
C ILE A 279 -7.32 -30.46 19.49
N TRP A 280 -6.77 -31.63 19.14
CA TRP A 280 -7.00 -32.88 19.89
C TRP A 280 -5.85 -33.88 19.72
N GLY A 281 -5.93 -34.99 20.46
CA GLY A 281 -4.96 -36.08 20.41
C GLY A 281 -3.86 -35.96 21.46
N ALA A 282 -2.70 -36.56 21.16
CA ALA A 282 -1.61 -36.72 22.11
C ALA A 282 -1.07 -35.36 22.63
N GLY A 283 -0.99 -35.22 23.95
CA GLY A 283 -0.46 -34.01 24.58
C GLY A 283 -1.38 -32.80 24.61
N ILE A 284 -2.63 -32.95 24.17
CA ILE A 284 -3.63 -31.88 24.19
C ILE A 284 -4.59 -32.09 25.36
N ASN A 285 -4.94 -30.99 26.02
CA ASN A 285 -5.88 -31.03 27.14
C ASN A 285 -7.33 -31.16 26.65
N SER A 286 -8.20 -31.82 27.42
CA SER A 286 -9.63 -31.94 27.10
C SER A 286 -10.44 -30.74 27.59
N ARG A 287 -9.92 -30.02 28.60
CA ARG A 287 -10.42 -28.72 29.09
C ARG A 287 -9.24 -27.86 29.48
N SER A 288 -9.26 -26.60 29.10
CA SER A 288 -8.23 -25.62 29.42
C SER A 288 -8.66 -24.74 30.61
N TYR A 289 -8.73 -23.43 30.44
CA TYR A 289 -9.20 -22.49 31.46
C TYR A 289 -10.75 -22.38 31.50
N ASN A 290 -11.28 -21.76 32.54
CA ASN A 290 -12.72 -21.45 32.61
C ASN A 290 -13.05 -20.33 31.60
N THR A 291 -13.96 -20.61 30.67
CA THR A 291 -14.49 -19.65 29.71
C THR A 291 -15.98 -19.45 29.94
N ALA A 292 -16.51 -18.28 29.59
CA ALA A 292 -17.95 -18.00 29.62
C ALA A 292 -18.65 -18.44 28.31
N LYS A 293 -17.89 -18.68 27.24
CA LYS A 293 -18.41 -19.06 25.93
C LYS A 293 -18.50 -20.58 25.83
N TYR A 294 -19.66 -21.07 25.39
CA TYR A 294 -19.91 -22.51 25.21
C TYR A 294 -20.71 -22.76 23.94
N ILE A 295 -20.55 -23.96 23.40
CA ILE A 295 -21.39 -24.51 22.34
C ILE A 295 -22.15 -25.73 22.89
N GLU A 296 -23.46 -25.76 22.65
CA GLU A 296 -24.34 -26.83 23.10
C GLU A 296 -24.50 -27.85 21.98
N LEU A 297 -23.73 -28.93 22.06
CA LEU A 297 -23.77 -29.95 21.01
C LEU A 297 -25.05 -30.77 21.13
N ASP A 298 -25.38 -31.28 22.31
CA ASP A 298 -26.65 -31.95 22.61
C ASP A 298 -27.14 -31.50 24.00
N ALA A 299 -28.35 -31.92 24.41
CA ALA A 299 -28.95 -31.56 25.70
C ALA A 299 -28.02 -31.76 26.92
N ASN A 300 -27.10 -32.73 26.86
CA ASN A 300 -26.17 -33.05 27.95
C ASN A 300 -24.69 -32.80 27.60
N ILE A 301 -24.37 -32.32 26.38
CA ILE A 301 -22.99 -32.14 25.94
C ILE A 301 -22.76 -30.66 25.63
N ARG A 302 -22.07 -30.00 26.56
CA ARG A 302 -21.67 -28.59 26.45
C ARG A 302 -20.16 -28.50 26.37
N MET A 303 -19.65 -27.85 25.32
CA MET A 303 -18.21 -27.69 25.11
C MET A 303 -17.80 -26.23 25.31
N PRO A 304 -16.74 -25.95 26.09
CA PRO A 304 -16.20 -24.61 26.21
C PRO A 304 -15.58 -24.14 24.89
N LEU A 305 -15.72 -22.85 24.58
CA LEU A 305 -15.07 -22.20 23.45
C LEU A 305 -13.90 -21.34 23.93
N TYR A 306 -12.73 -21.62 23.39
CA TYR A 306 -11.47 -20.96 23.71
C TYR A 306 -11.09 -19.92 22.64
N ASP A 307 -10.18 -19.03 22.99
CA ASP A 307 -9.64 -18.02 22.09
C ASP A 307 -8.12 -18.23 21.97
N ILE A 308 -7.56 -18.08 20.78
CA ILE A 308 -6.12 -18.15 20.52
C ILE A 308 -5.70 -17.13 19.46
N GLU A 309 -4.61 -16.39 19.69
CA GLU A 309 -4.00 -15.57 18.64
C GLU A 309 -3.31 -16.47 17.64
N GLN A 310 -3.48 -16.25 16.34
CA GLN A 310 -3.00 -17.16 15.31
C GLN A 310 -1.50 -17.49 15.40
N ALA A 311 -0.67 -16.49 15.78
CA ALA A 311 0.78 -16.70 15.95
C ALA A 311 1.15 -17.61 17.13
N GLN A 312 0.24 -17.85 18.08
CA GLN A 312 0.44 -18.78 19.19
C GLN A 312 0.36 -20.25 18.75
N MET A 313 -0.15 -20.53 17.55
CA MET A 313 -0.22 -21.89 17.01
C MET A 313 1.18 -22.47 16.79
N ALA A 314 2.13 -21.68 16.28
CA ALA A 314 3.51 -22.11 16.04
C ALA A 314 4.22 -22.62 17.31
N PRO A 315 4.31 -21.85 18.43
CA PRO A 315 4.91 -22.36 19.65
C PRO A 315 4.12 -23.50 20.29
N LEU A 316 2.79 -23.53 20.16
CA LEU A 316 1.98 -24.66 20.63
C LEU A 316 2.33 -25.96 19.90
N MET A 317 2.37 -25.93 18.56
CA MET A 317 2.72 -27.10 17.75
C MET A 317 4.16 -27.58 18.03
N SER A 318 5.11 -26.65 18.15
CA SER A 318 6.49 -26.96 18.55
C SER A 318 6.55 -27.64 19.91
N ALA A 319 5.84 -27.12 20.91
CA ALA A 319 5.81 -27.68 22.26
C ALA A 319 5.22 -29.09 22.29
N VAL A 320 4.20 -29.39 21.49
CA VAL A 320 3.59 -30.73 21.40
C VAL A 320 4.58 -31.79 20.90
N LEU A 321 5.54 -31.42 20.05
CA LEU A 321 6.60 -32.30 19.53
C LEU A 321 7.95 -32.20 20.27
N GLY A 322 8.03 -31.40 21.34
CA GLY A 322 9.27 -31.17 22.07
C GLY A 322 10.35 -30.46 21.26
N LEU A 323 9.93 -29.62 20.31
CA LEU A 323 10.76 -28.82 19.44
C LEU A 323 10.79 -27.36 19.93
N PRO A 324 11.86 -26.60 19.65
CA PRO A 324 11.86 -25.16 19.87
C PRO A 324 10.87 -24.46 18.93
N PRO A 325 10.28 -23.32 19.33
CA PRO A 325 9.51 -22.49 18.41
C PRO A 325 10.42 -21.84 17.37
N PRO A 326 9.86 -21.36 16.23
CA PRO A 326 10.65 -20.68 15.20
C PRO A 326 11.42 -19.46 15.73
N VAL A 327 12.59 -19.15 15.18
CA VAL A 327 13.50 -18.14 15.78
C VAL A 327 12.95 -16.71 15.76
N ASN A 328 12.06 -16.40 14.82
CA ASN A 328 11.38 -15.10 14.71
C ASN A 328 9.92 -15.13 15.17
N ASN A 329 9.50 -16.15 15.94
CA ASN A 329 8.14 -16.22 16.44
C ASN A 329 7.80 -15.03 17.36
N PHE A 330 6.55 -14.59 17.34
CA PHE A 330 5.96 -13.61 18.26
C PHE A 330 4.88 -14.22 19.17
N GLY A 331 4.61 -15.52 19.02
CA GLY A 331 3.58 -16.22 19.78
C GLY A 331 4.03 -16.55 21.20
N ILE A 332 3.15 -16.30 22.17
CA ILE A 332 3.31 -16.82 23.54
C ILE A 332 2.60 -18.18 23.61
N LEU A 333 3.31 -19.24 23.98
CA LEU A 333 2.77 -20.60 24.16
C LEU A 333 1.54 -20.57 25.09
N PRO A 334 0.36 -21.07 24.69
CA PRO A 334 -0.80 -21.20 25.58
C PRO A 334 -0.67 -22.45 26.45
N ARG A 335 0.02 -22.36 27.61
CA ARG A 335 0.36 -23.53 28.46
C ARG A 335 -0.81 -24.43 28.81
N TYR A 336 -1.99 -23.85 29.02
CA TYR A 336 -3.18 -24.58 29.45
C TYR A 336 -3.79 -25.46 28.35
N PHE A 337 -3.25 -25.40 27.13
CA PHE A 337 -3.67 -26.25 26.03
C PHE A 337 -2.92 -27.59 26.02
N LEU A 338 -1.79 -27.66 26.73
CA LEU A 338 -0.97 -28.86 26.85
C LEU A 338 -1.47 -29.76 27.99
N ASN A 339 -1.50 -31.06 27.73
CA ASN A 339 -1.67 -32.11 28.72
C ASN A 339 -0.34 -32.85 28.90
N ALA A 340 0.51 -32.30 29.76
CA ALA A 340 1.84 -32.82 30.06
C ALA A 340 2.20 -32.54 31.53
N SER A 341 3.32 -33.08 32.01
CA SER A 341 3.79 -32.80 33.37
C SER A 341 4.07 -31.30 33.57
N GLU A 342 3.96 -30.82 34.81
CA GLU A 342 4.29 -29.42 35.13
C GLU A 342 5.73 -29.08 34.75
N GLU A 343 6.66 -30.02 34.92
CA GLU A 343 8.04 -29.91 34.45
C GLU A 343 8.10 -29.66 32.94
N TYR A 344 7.42 -30.50 32.14
CA TYR A 344 7.45 -30.37 30.68
C TYR A 344 6.90 -29.02 30.24
N ILE A 345 5.77 -28.61 30.82
CA ILE A 345 5.14 -27.31 30.53
C ILE A 345 6.10 -26.18 30.88
N ALA A 346 6.74 -26.21 32.06
CA ALA A 346 7.69 -25.19 32.47
C ALA A 346 8.89 -25.09 31.52
N ARG A 347 9.46 -26.23 31.10
CA ARG A 347 10.57 -26.28 30.12
C ARG A 347 10.15 -25.78 28.74
N ALA A 348 8.94 -26.09 28.27
CA ALA A 348 8.43 -25.62 26.99
C ALA A 348 8.18 -24.10 26.99
N VAL A 349 7.57 -23.57 28.07
CA VAL A 349 7.32 -22.13 28.23
C VAL A 349 8.64 -21.36 28.35
N GLU A 350 9.61 -21.89 29.10
CA GLU A 350 10.95 -21.29 29.17
C GLU A 350 11.65 -21.29 27.80
N CYS A 351 11.60 -22.39 27.05
CA CYS A 351 12.18 -22.47 25.70
C CYS A 351 11.59 -21.37 24.80
N ASN A 352 10.27 -21.15 24.85
CA ASN A 352 9.63 -20.05 24.13
C ASN A 352 10.11 -18.68 24.61
N ALA A 353 10.23 -18.49 25.93
CA ALA A 353 10.74 -17.25 26.51
C ALA A 353 12.17 -16.93 26.08
N TYR A 354 13.06 -17.92 26.09
CA TYR A 354 14.42 -17.74 25.60
C TYR A 354 14.50 -17.54 24.09
N GLN A 355 13.65 -18.19 23.30
CA GLN A 355 13.63 -17.96 21.85
C GLN A 355 13.22 -16.51 21.51
N LEU A 356 12.24 -15.96 22.22
CA LEU A 356 11.85 -14.54 22.13
C LEU A 356 12.99 -13.64 22.65
N LEU A 357 13.60 -14.00 23.78
CA LEU A 357 14.65 -13.22 24.41
C LEU A 357 15.89 -13.10 23.51
N GLU A 358 16.24 -14.12 22.74
CA GLU A 358 17.36 -14.03 21.78
C GLU A 358 17.14 -12.97 20.70
N GLN A 359 15.88 -12.77 20.25
CA GLN A 359 15.55 -11.66 19.34
C GLN A 359 15.80 -10.31 20.01
N TYR A 360 15.30 -10.15 21.24
CA TYR A 360 15.51 -8.92 22.02
C TYR A 360 16.99 -8.66 22.29
N VAL A 361 17.72 -9.66 22.75
CA VAL A 361 19.15 -9.58 23.07
C VAL A 361 19.95 -9.22 21.81
N TYR A 362 19.61 -9.76 20.64
CA TYR A 362 20.23 -9.36 19.38
C TYR A 362 20.03 -7.86 19.11
N LEU A 363 18.80 -7.36 19.23
CA LEU A 363 18.47 -5.95 19.02
C LEU A 363 19.17 -5.03 20.03
N LEU A 364 19.19 -5.43 21.31
CA LEU A 364 19.88 -4.73 22.38
C LEU A 364 21.40 -4.69 22.12
N LYS A 365 22.02 -5.80 21.72
CA LYS A 365 23.45 -5.84 21.33
C LYS A 365 23.72 -4.92 20.14
N LYS A 366 22.85 -4.92 19.13
CA LYS A 366 22.97 -4.02 17.98
C LYS A 366 22.93 -2.55 18.41
N HIS A 367 22.01 -2.20 19.30
CA HIS A 367 21.93 -0.86 19.89
C HIS A 367 23.18 -0.50 20.71
N LYS A 368 23.69 -1.44 21.53
CA LYS A 368 24.89 -1.23 22.36
C LYS A 368 26.24 -1.34 21.63
N ASN A 369 26.25 -1.73 20.36
CA ASN A 369 27.48 -1.80 19.57
C ASN A 369 28.05 -0.40 19.23
N GLY A 370 27.23 0.64 19.40
CA GLY A 370 27.64 2.04 19.27
C GLY A 370 28.36 2.55 20.52
N ILE A 371 29.41 3.34 20.32
CA ILE A 371 30.19 3.96 21.42
C ILE A 371 29.33 4.90 22.25
N LEU A 372 28.32 5.55 21.64
CA LEU A 372 27.44 6.52 22.30
C LEU A 372 26.22 5.88 22.97
N SER A 373 26.08 4.56 22.95
CA SER A 373 24.89 3.89 23.47
C SER A 373 24.65 4.17 24.96
N PHE A 374 25.70 4.46 25.74
CA PHE A 374 25.58 4.79 27.16
C PHE A 374 24.83 6.11 27.44
N LEU A 375 24.70 6.99 26.44
CA LEU A 375 23.92 8.23 26.53
C LEU A 375 22.49 8.06 26.00
N LEU A 376 22.19 6.92 25.37
CA LEU A 376 20.92 6.67 24.71
C LEU A 376 19.98 5.89 25.64
N PRO A 377 18.66 6.17 25.60
CA PRO A 377 17.70 5.45 26.41
C PRO A 377 17.66 3.97 26.03
N GLU A 378 17.60 3.13 27.06
CA GLU A 378 17.38 1.70 26.93
C GLU A 378 15.95 1.35 27.33
N TYR A 379 15.46 0.19 26.89
CA TYR A 379 14.19 -0.32 27.37
C TYR A 379 14.30 -0.70 28.86
N SER A 380 13.82 0.20 29.73
CA SER A 380 14.05 0.17 31.18
C SER A 380 13.57 -1.10 31.88
N ALA A 381 12.54 -1.76 31.33
CA ALA A 381 11.99 -2.95 31.93
C ALA A 381 12.93 -4.17 31.79
N LEU A 382 13.78 -4.23 30.77
CA LEU A 382 14.57 -5.43 30.43
C LEU A 382 16.05 -5.12 30.16
N THR A 383 16.70 -4.33 31.02
CA THR A 383 18.14 -4.04 30.90
C THR A 383 19.00 -5.31 31.01
N TRP A 384 20.29 -5.25 30.64
CA TRP A 384 21.21 -6.41 30.77
C TRP A 384 21.25 -7.02 32.17
N THR A 385 21.22 -6.18 33.21
CA THR A 385 21.24 -6.65 34.60
C THR A 385 19.92 -7.36 34.94
N ASN A 386 18.78 -6.84 34.46
CA ASN A 386 17.49 -7.51 34.61
C ASN A 386 17.44 -8.83 33.83
N VAL A 387 17.92 -8.86 32.59
CA VAL A 387 18.00 -10.08 31.77
C VAL A 387 18.82 -11.15 32.48
N ASN A 388 20.04 -10.81 32.93
CA ASN A 388 20.91 -11.76 33.62
C ASN A 388 20.31 -12.19 34.96
N GLY A 389 19.74 -11.27 35.73
CA GLY A 389 19.07 -11.57 36.99
C GLY A 389 17.88 -12.51 36.81
N MET A 390 17.06 -12.29 35.77
CA MET A 390 15.94 -13.18 35.42
C MET A 390 16.42 -14.56 34.97
N LYS A 391 17.50 -14.63 34.17
CA LYS A 391 18.13 -15.91 33.80
C LYS A 391 18.61 -16.67 35.04
N SER A 392 19.35 -16.02 35.94
CA SER A 392 19.82 -16.64 37.17
C SER A 392 18.68 -17.07 38.10
N TYR A 393 17.60 -16.29 38.17
CA TYR A 393 16.43 -16.66 38.96
C TYR A 393 15.67 -17.85 38.36
N LEU A 394 15.57 -17.92 37.03
CA LEU A 394 15.05 -19.10 36.33
C LEU A 394 15.91 -20.33 36.61
N GLU A 395 17.24 -20.23 36.49
CA GLU A 395 18.18 -21.32 36.79
C GLU A 395 18.06 -21.82 38.24
N GLN A 396 17.91 -20.90 39.21
CA GLN A 396 17.69 -21.25 40.62
C GLN A 396 16.35 -21.95 40.84
N ALA A 397 15.26 -21.42 40.27
CA ALA A 397 13.94 -22.03 40.36
C ALA A 397 13.90 -23.42 39.72
N GLN A 398 14.65 -23.62 38.63
CA GLN A 398 14.82 -24.93 38.01
C GLN A 398 15.59 -25.91 38.87
N PHE A 399 16.69 -25.47 39.48
CA PHE A 399 17.47 -26.31 40.40
C PHE A 399 16.64 -26.71 41.63
N ALA A 400 15.76 -25.83 42.10
CA ALA A 400 14.81 -26.10 43.16
C ALA A 400 13.55 -26.88 42.72
N GLU A 401 13.44 -27.23 41.43
CA GLU A 401 12.28 -27.91 40.83
C GLU A 401 10.93 -27.17 41.03
N ASP A 402 10.97 -25.84 41.22
CA ASP A 402 9.77 -25.00 41.32
C ASP A 402 9.26 -24.60 39.93
N PHE A 403 8.66 -25.58 39.25
CA PHE A 403 8.16 -25.44 37.88
C PHE A 403 7.05 -24.39 37.73
N LYS A 404 6.27 -24.14 38.79
CA LYS A 404 5.23 -23.12 38.80
C LYS A 404 5.84 -21.72 38.73
N THR A 405 6.89 -21.48 39.52
CA THR A 405 7.66 -20.23 39.50
C THR A 405 8.37 -20.05 38.16
N VAL A 406 9.05 -21.07 37.64
CA VAL A 406 9.69 -21.05 36.30
C VAL A 406 8.67 -20.63 35.23
N THR A 407 7.49 -21.22 35.24
CA THR A 407 6.43 -20.90 34.27
C THR A 407 6.00 -19.45 34.39
N ASN A 408 5.66 -18.97 35.58
CA ASN A 408 5.14 -17.62 35.78
C ASN A 408 6.18 -16.54 35.41
N ILE A 409 7.46 -16.73 35.77
CA ILE A 409 8.55 -15.83 35.37
C ILE A 409 8.72 -15.82 33.85
N SER A 410 8.67 -16.99 33.21
CA SER A 410 8.83 -17.11 31.76
C SER A 410 7.73 -16.38 30.99
N TYR A 411 6.49 -16.38 31.48
CA TYR A 411 5.41 -15.55 30.91
C TYR A 411 5.69 -14.05 31.04
N ALA A 412 6.05 -13.59 32.25
CA ALA A 412 6.40 -12.19 32.47
C ALA A 412 7.57 -11.76 31.55
N LEU A 413 8.58 -12.64 31.40
CA LEU A 413 9.71 -12.43 30.50
C LEU A 413 9.26 -12.28 29.05
N MET A 414 8.38 -13.16 28.55
CA MET A 414 7.87 -13.09 27.17
C MET A 414 7.13 -11.78 26.90
N GLU A 415 6.24 -11.36 27.80
CA GLU A 415 5.48 -10.11 27.64
C GLU A 415 6.39 -8.88 27.61
N MET A 416 7.38 -8.81 28.50
CA MET A 416 8.37 -7.73 28.52
C MET A 416 9.27 -7.77 27.29
N THR A 417 9.65 -8.96 26.86
CA THR A 417 10.51 -9.18 25.69
C THR A 417 9.85 -8.71 24.40
N LEU A 418 8.57 -9.04 24.19
CA LEU A 418 7.81 -8.60 23.00
C LEU A 418 7.74 -7.07 22.91
N LYS A 419 7.44 -6.39 24.03
CA LYS A 419 7.47 -4.92 24.10
C LYS A 419 8.86 -4.35 23.85
N GLY A 420 9.90 -5.03 24.35
CA GLY A 420 11.29 -4.66 24.11
C GLY A 420 11.73 -4.83 22.64
N ILE A 421 11.25 -5.87 21.96
CA ILE A 421 11.49 -6.07 20.51
C ILE A 421 10.85 -4.93 19.73
N GLU A 422 9.60 -4.61 20.00
CA GLU A 422 8.87 -3.49 19.36
C GLU A 422 9.60 -2.16 19.58
N TYR A 423 10.08 -1.91 20.81
CA TYR A 423 10.86 -0.71 21.14
C TYR A 423 12.11 -0.56 20.27
N TYR A 424 12.92 -1.62 20.14
CA TYR A 424 14.17 -1.54 19.39
C TYR A 424 13.98 -1.59 17.86
N GLN A 425 12.95 -2.27 17.36
CA GLN A 425 12.60 -2.26 15.94
C GLN A 425 12.19 -0.85 15.47
N ASN A 426 11.45 -0.12 16.30
CA ASN A 426 10.96 1.23 16.01
C ASN A 426 11.83 2.36 16.59
N TYR A 427 13.01 2.03 17.15
CA TYR A 427 13.84 2.95 17.95
C TYR A 427 14.16 4.28 17.24
N TYR A 428 14.47 4.22 15.94
CA TYR A 428 14.84 5.40 15.15
C TYR A 428 13.68 6.02 14.38
N SER A 429 12.47 5.44 14.40
CA SER A 429 11.34 5.93 13.59
C SER A 429 10.94 7.36 13.97
N MET A 430 10.84 7.67 15.27
CA MET A 430 10.51 9.03 15.73
C MET A 430 11.61 10.06 15.46
N PRO A 431 12.91 9.80 15.75
CA PRO A 431 14.00 10.69 15.34
C PRO A 431 14.05 10.96 13.83
N LEU A 432 13.80 9.94 13.00
CA LEU A 432 13.78 10.07 11.55
C LEU A 432 12.58 10.86 11.06
N LEU A 433 11.40 10.64 11.66
CA LEU A 433 10.21 11.44 11.39
C LEU A 433 10.47 12.92 11.74
N PHE A 434 11.06 13.19 12.91
CA PHE A 434 11.42 14.54 13.33
C PHE A 434 12.45 15.20 12.40
N ALA A 435 13.51 14.49 12.00
CA ALA A 435 14.49 14.99 11.04
C ALA A 435 13.85 15.28 9.67
N THR A 436 12.99 14.39 9.19
CA THR A 436 12.24 14.60 7.93
C THR A 436 11.33 15.82 8.04
N THR A 437 10.63 16.00 9.16
CA THR A 437 9.82 17.20 9.43
C THR A 437 10.65 18.47 9.45
N ILE A 438 11.82 18.50 10.11
CA ILE A 438 12.73 19.66 10.06
C ILE A 438 13.16 19.93 8.62
N SER A 439 13.46 18.89 7.83
CA SER A 439 13.82 19.04 6.43
C SER A 439 12.68 19.69 5.63
N MET A 440 11.44 19.24 5.83
CA MET A 440 10.25 19.82 5.20
C MET A 440 9.99 21.27 5.65
N LEU A 441 10.08 21.57 6.94
CA LEU A 441 9.93 22.93 7.45
C LEU A 441 11.04 23.87 6.94
N SER A 442 12.28 23.37 6.86
CA SER A 442 13.40 24.11 6.28
C SER A 442 13.19 24.37 4.79
N TRP A 443 12.66 23.38 4.07
CA TRP A 443 12.30 23.52 2.66
C TRP A 443 11.19 24.58 2.47
N LEU A 444 10.11 24.53 3.25
CA LEU A 444 9.07 25.56 3.24
C LEU A 444 9.65 26.94 3.53
N ARG A 445 10.56 27.06 4.51
CA ARG A 445 11.26 28.31 4.83
C ARG A 445 12.16 28.81 3.69
N TYR A 446 12.80 27.90 2.95
CA TYR A 446 13.56 28.23 1.75
C TYR A 446 12.64 28.77 0.65
N LEU A 447 11.52 28.12 0.39
CA LEU A 447 10.51 28.56 -0.58
C LEU A 447 9.96 29.96 -0.24
N LEU A 448 9.59 30.20 1.01
CA LEU A 448 9.16 31.54 1.47
C LEU A 448 10.24 32.60 1.25
N SER A 449 11.52 32.24 1.41
CA SER A 449 12.63 33.16 1.16
C SER A 449 12.80 33.50 -0.32
N LEU A 450 12.50 32.54 -1.21
CA LEU A 450 12.53 32.77 -2.66
C LEU A 450 11.41 33.72 -3.09
N LEU A 451 10.21 33.60 -2.50
CA LEU A 451 9.11 34.53 -2.73
C LEU A 451 9.48 35.96 -2.33
N ASP A 452 9.99 36.16 -1.12
CA ASP A 452 10.39 37.48 -0.61
C ASP A 452 11.53 38.11 -1.45
N LEU A 453 12.49 37.30 -1.92
CA LEU A 453 13.54 37.77 -2.82
C LEU A 453 13.01 38.24 -4.17
N GLU A 454 12.04 37.53 -4.74
CA GLU A 454 11.47 37.91 -6.03
C GLU A 454 10.64 39.18 -5.95
N GLU A 455 9.88 39.35 -4.86
CA GLU A 455 9.15 40.59 -4.58
C GLU A 455 10.10 41.79 -4.52
N ARG A 456 11.23 41.66 -3.79
CA ARG A 456 12.26 42.71 -3.71
C ARG A 456 12.95 43.00 -5.04
N ASN A 457 13.24 41.97 -5.84
CA ASN A 457 13.83 42.17 -7.17
C ASN A 457 12.90 42.92 -8.13
N CYS A 458 11.58 42.73 -7.99
CA CYS A 458 10.58 43.49 -8.76
C CYS A 458 10.53 44.97 -8.35
N LEU A 459 10.86 45.29 -7.08
CA LEU A 459 10.75 46.64 -6.53
C LEU A 459 12.04 47.47 -6.65
N GLU A 460 13.23 46.88 -6.47
CA GLU A 460 14.47 47.65 -6.29
C GLU A 460 15.68 47.20 -7.15
N LYS A 461 15.55 46.21 -8.06
CA LYS A 461 16.67 45.65 -8.86
C LYS A 461 17.96 45.47 -8.04
N VAL A 462 17.85 44.76 -6.92
CA VAL A 462 18.98 44.53 -6.00
C VAL A 462 19.86 43.39 -6.52
N GLU A 463 21.15 43.65 -6.77
CA GLU A 463 22.12 42.57 -7.00
C GLU A 463 22.42 41.85 -5.68
N PHE A 464 22.00 40.58 -5.59
CA PHE A 464 22.19 39.80 -4.37
C PHE A 464 23.35 38.81 -4.50
N LYS A 465 24.32 38.91 -3.57
CA LYS A 465 25.27 37.83 -3.28
C LYS A 465 24.68 36.97 -2.16
N SER A 466 24.19 35.78 -2.51
CA SER A 466 23.74 34.77 -1.54
C SER A 466 24.93 34.28 -0.72
N VAL A 467 25.13 34.83 0.47
CA VAL A 467 26.24 34.43 1.35
C VAL A 467 25.69 34.16 2.74
N LEU A 468 25.63 32.87 3.08
CA LEU A 468 25.45 32.41 4.46
C LEU A 468 26.48 33.10 5.36
N LYS A 469 26.03 33.64 6.49
CA LYS A 469 26.94 34.31 7.42
C LYS A 469 27.95 33.32 7.98
N LYS A 470 29.16 33.80 8.30
CA LYS A 470 30.20 32.97 8.97
C LYS A 470 29.66 32.23 10.21
N ARG A 471 28.73 32.83 10.96
CA ARG A 471 28.08 32.21 12.13
C ARG A 471 27.17 31.03 11.75
N GLU A 472 26.34 31.18 10.72
CA GLU A 472 25.41 30.13 10.25
C GLU A 472 26.19 28.95 9.65
N HIS A 473 27.23 29.23 8.84
CA HIS A 473 28.15 28.21 8.35
C HIS A 473 28.81 27.42 9.48
N LYS A 474 29.31 28.11 10.51
CA LYS A 474 29.89 27.44 11.68
C LYS A 474 28.87 26.55 12.39
N LEU A 475 27.64 27.02 12.59
CA LEU A 475 26.58 26.22 13.23
C LEU A 475 26.23 24.98 12.41
N LEU A 476 26.02 25.13 11.10
CA LEU A 476 25.72 24.02 10.19
C LEU A 476 26.86 23.01 10.13
N LEU A 477 28.11 23.46 10.14
CA LEU A 477 29.27 22.59 10.19
C LEU A 477 29.35 21.84 11.52
N ILE A 478 29.08 22.51 12.65
CA ILE A 478 29.01 21.86 13.97
C ILE A 478 27.91 20.80 14.00
N LEU A 479 26.73 21.09 13.45
CA LEU A 479 25.62 20.12 13.35
C LEU A 479 25.97 18.95 12.42
N LEU A 480 26.60 19.22 11.27
CA LEU A 480 27.06 18.19 10.34
C LEU A 480 28.07 17.25 10.99
N LEU A 481 29.10 17.81 11.62
CA LEU A 481 30.12 17.03 12.30
C LEU A 481 29.53 16.29 13.52
N GLY A 482 28.61 16.91 14.26
CA GLY A 482 27.93 16.31 15.40
C GLY A 482 27.05 15.13 15.01
N ILE A 483 26.16 15.29 14.01
CA ILE A 483 25.26 14.22 13.57
C ILE A 483 26.03 13.14 12.80
N SER A 484 27.01 13.50 11.97
CA SER A 484 27.86 12.52 11.29
C SER A 484 28.70 11.73 12.30
N GLY A 485 29.27 12.42 13.29
CA GLY A 485 29.97 11.82 14.42
C GLY A 485 29.05 10.87 15.19
N PHE A 486 27.82 11.29 15.51
CA PHE A 486 26.82 10.43 16.13
C PHE A 486 26.54 9.19 15.28
N CYS A 487 26.29 9.33 13.97
CA CYS A 487 25.99 8.21 13.08
C CYS A 487 27.14 7.19 13.02
N ILE A 488 28.37 7.67 12.91
CA ILE A 488 29.57 6.83 12.84
C ILE A 488 29.84 6.15 14.19
N LEU A 489 29.86 6.93 15.28
CA LEU A 489 30.14 6.41 16.62
C LEU A 489 29.04 5.45 17.09
N GLN A 490 27.80 5.67 16.69
CA GLN A 490 26.66 4.79 16.98
C GLN A 490 26.50 3.64 15.97
N LYS A 491 27.32 3.58 14.92
CA LYS A 491 27.30 2.54 13.85
C LYS A 491 25.91 2.36 13.23
N LEU A 492 25.26 3.47 12.90
CA LEU A 492 23.94 3.43 12.23
C LEU A 492 24.07 2.91 10.79
N SER A 493 22.97 2.35 10.28
CA SER A 493 22.91 1.98 8.86
C SER A 493 22.89 3.23 7.98
N TRP A 494 23.39 3.12 6.75
CA TRP A 494 23.52 4.27 5.85
C TRP A 494 22.17 4.92 5.54
N GLU A 495 21.07 4.14 5.50
CA GLU A 495 19.71 4.64 5.28
C GLU A 495 19.27 5.54 6.45
N VAL A 496 19.49 5.09 7.69
CA VAL A 496 19.19 5.89 8.90
C VAL A 496 20.04 7.16 8.89
N SER A 497 21.34 7.04 8.61
CA SER A 497 22.25 8.18 8.58
C SER A 497 21.88 9.21 7.51
N LEU A 498 21.48 8.77 6.32
CA LEU A 498 21.05 9.64 5.24
C LEU A 498 19.91 10.56 5.67
N TYR A 499 18.85 10.01 6.27
CA TYR A 499 17.67 10.78 6.68
C TYR A 499 17.88 11.58 7.96
N LEU A 500 18.78 11.15 8.87
CA LEU A 500 19.19 12.00 9.99
C LEU A 500 20.03 13.20 9.56
N LEU A 501 20.79 13.08 8.46
CA LEU A 501 21.63 14.15 7.91
C LEU A 501 20.88 15.07 6.94
N LEU A 502 19.77 14.61 6.35
CA LEU A 502 18.94 15.35 5.39
C LEU A 502 18.58 16.80 5.81
N PRO A 503 18.31 17.11 7.10
CA PRO A 503 18.00 18.48 7.51
C PRO A 503 19.11 19.49 7.19
N ILE A 504 20.38 19.09 7.23
CA ILE A 504 21.52 20.00 7.16
C ILE A 504 21.62 20.70 5.79
N PRO A 505 21.68 19.98 4.64
CA PRO A 505 21.75 20.64 3.34
C PRO A 505 20.50 21.49 3.07
N VAL A 506 19.32 21.07 3.53
CA VAL A 506 18.07 21.82 3.32
C VAL A 506 18.02 23.08 4.19
N MET A 507 18.49 23.00 5.44
CA MET A 507 18.62 24.16 6.32
C MET A 507 19.67 25.13 5.81
N ALA A 508 20.77 24.65 5.21
CA ALA A 508 21.73 25.50 4.54
C ALA A 508 21.07 26.32 3.42
N LEU A 509 20.20 25.71 2.61
CA LEU A 509 19.39 26.43 1.62
C LEU A 509 18.47 27.46 2.29
N ALA A 510 17.73 27.08 3.33
CA ALA A 510 16.80 27.94 4.05
C ALA A 510 17.44 29.20 4.65
N LEU A 511 18.71 29.09 5.07
CA LEU A 511 19.48 30.16 5.69
C LEU A 511 20.22 31.06 4.69
N THR A 512 20.29 30.70 3.40
CA THR A 512 20.95 31.55 2.38
C THR A 512 20.35 32.95 2.28
N ASN A 513 19.05 33.07 2.58
CA ASN A 513 18.28 34.29 2.37
C ASN A 513 17.53 34.70 3.65
N LYS A 514 17.76 35.96 4.07
CA LYS A 514 16.96 36.57 5.14
C LYS A 514 15.58 36.93 4.60
N ILE A 515 14.55 36.48 5.31
CA ILE A 515 13.20 37.03 5.18
C ILE A 515 13.21 38.39 5.88
N GLN A 516 12.99 39.47 5.13
CA GLN A 516 12.96 40.83 5.69
C GLN A 516 11.53 41.29 5.95
N THR A 517 10.60 40.93 5.07
CA THR A 517 9.16 41.13 5.25
C THR A 517 8.54 39.79 5.62
N LEU A 518 7.89 39.71 6.79
CA LEU A 518 6.91 38.65 7.02
C LEU A 518 5.89 38.79 5.87
N LEU A 519 5.57 37.71 5.15
CA LEU A 519 4.65 37.76 3.99
C LEU A 519 3.49 38.72 4.29
N PRO A 520 3.09 39.61 3.36
CA PRO A 520 2.00 40.56 3.58
C PRO A 520 0.60 39.88 3.65
N LEU A 521 0.54 38.59 3.99
CA LEU A 521 -0.68 37.85 4.27
C LEU A 521 -1.12 38.17 5.69
N THR A 522 -2.29 38.78 5.84
CA THR A 522 -2.91 38.95 7.16
C THR A 522 -3.19 37.58 7.78
N PHE A 523 -3.24 37.51 9.12
CA PHE A 523 -3.59 36.27 9.84
C PHE A 523 -4.85 35.58 9.27
N GLY A 524 -5.86 36.36 8.88
CA GLY A 524 -7.07 35.86 8.24
C GLY A 524 -6.83 35.14 6.91
N HIS A 525 -5.96 35.69 6.03
CA HIS A 525 -5.62 35.04 4.77
C HIS A 525 -4.88 33.71 4.99
N THR A 526 -3.95 33.69 5.95
CA THR A 526 -3.22 32.46 6.31
C THR A 526 -4.16 31.40 6.88
N LEU A 527 -5.10 31.78 7.75
CA LEU A 527 -6.11 30.87 8.30
C LEU A 527 -7.00 30.28 7.20
N VAL A 528 -7.49 31.11 6.28
CA VAL A 528 -8.31 30.64 5.13
C VAL A 528 -7.51 29.67 4.27
N LEU A 529 -6.24 29.97 3.98
CA LEU A 529 -5.38 29.07 3.20
C LEU A 529 -5.20 27.71 3.89
N LEU A 530 -4.97 27.69 5.21
CA LEU A 530 -4.86 26.45 5.98
C LEU A 530 -6.17 25.65 5.98
N LEU A 531 -7.32 26.32 6.13
CA LEU A 531 -8.64 25.67 6.02
C LEU A 531 -8.87 25.08 4.63
N CYS A 532 -8.48 25.79 3.58
CA CYS A 532 -8.55 25.29 2.20
C CYS A 532 -7.64 24.08 1.99
N ILE A 533 -6.42 24.10 2.54
CA ILE A 533 -5.49 22.95 2.50
C ILE A 533 -6.09 21.74 3.21
N GLU A 534 -6.59 21.93 4.44
CA GLU A 534 -7.22 20.85 5.20
C GLU A 534 -8.41 20.26 4.44
N PHE A 535 -9.22 21.10 3.81
CA PHE A 535 -10.32 20.66 2.98
C PHE A 535 -9.85 19.79 1.79
N LEU A 536 -8.76 20.16 1.12
CA LEU A 536 -8.17 19.35 0.06
C LEU A 536 -7.64 18.02 0.61
N VAL A 537 -7.01 18.00 1.79
CA VAL A 537 -6.56 16.75 2.44
C VAL A 537 -7.74 15.83 2.71
N LEU A 538 -8.84 16.36 3.26
CA LEU A 538 -10.06 15.58 3.52
C LEU A 538 -10.68 14.98 2.24
N SER A 539 -10.50 15.64 1.08
CA SER A 539 -11.00 15.13 -0.20
C SER A 539 -10.33 13.82 -0.66
N PHE A 540 -9.13 13.51 -0.17
CA PHE A 540 -8.47 12.21 -0.41
C PHE A 540 -9.18 11.06 0.33
N PHE A 541 -9.85 11.35 1.44
CA PHE A 541 -10.62 10.37 2.21
C PHE A 541 -12.07 10.28 1.73
N SER A 542 -12.65 11.40 1.31
CA SER A 542 -14.00 11.47 0.75
C SER A 542 -14.01 12.36 -0.49
N ARG A 543 -14.00 11.73 -1.66
CA ARG A 543 -14.00 12.46 -2.95
C ARG A 543 -15.21 13.38 -3.11
N GLN A 544 -16.33 13.12 -2.43
CA GLN A 544 -17.54 13.96 -2.50
C GLN A 544 -17.26 15.39 -1.99
N LEU A 545 -16.30 15.55 -1.07
CA LEU A 545 -15.93 16.85 -0.53
C LEU A 545 -15.37 17.77 -1.62
N ILE A 546 -14.69 17.25 -2.65
CA ILE A 546 -14.14 18.10 -3.71
C ILE A 546 -15.22 18.93 -4.42
N SER A 547 -16.46 18.41 -4.52
CA SER A 547 -17.59 19.14 -5.10
C SER A 547 -17.92 20.41 -4.32
N VAL A 548 -17.92 20.32 -2.99
CA VAL A 548 -18.20 21.48 -2.12
C VAL A 548 -17.09 22.52 -2.26
N GLY A 549 -15.83 22.09 -2.26
CA GLY A 549 -14.68 22.98 -2.47
C GLY A 549 -14.71 23.68 -3.83
N PHE A 550 -15.10 22.95 -4.88
CA PHE A 550 -15.22 23.50 -6.24
C PHE A 550 -16.33 24.56 -6.34
N VAL A 551 -17.52 24.28 -5.79
CA VAL A 551 -18.63 25.24 -5.76
C VAL A 551 -18.27 26.49 -4.95
N LEU A 552 -17.67 26.32 -3.77
CA LEU A 552 -17.23 27.45 -2.95
C LEU A 552 -16.19 28.30 -3.65
N HIS A 553 -15.19 27.68 -4.29
CA HIS A 553 -14.19 28.41 -5.07
C HIS A 553 -14.84 29.20 -6.22
N ALA A 554 -15.75 28.59 -6.97
CA ALA A 554 -16.45 29.27 -8.05
C ALA A 554 -17.31 30.46 -7.56
N LEU A 555 -17.91 30.35 -6.37
CA LEU A 555 -18.62 31.45 -5.72
C LEU A 555 -17.68 32.55 -5.22
N LEU A 556 -16.45 32.23 -4.79
CA LEU A 556 -15.48 33.20 -4.27
C LEU A 556 -14.75 33.96 -5.38
N VAL A 557 -14.52 33.34 -6.53
CA VAL A 557 -14.00 34.01 -7.74
C VAL A 557 -15.01 35.02 -8.31
N ARG A 558 -16.24 35.06 -7.77
CA ARG A 558 -17.24 36.08 -8.09
C ARG A 558 -16.84 37.43 -7.51
N LYS A 559 -16.07 38.21 -8.27
CA LYS A 559 -15.95 39.65 -8.06
C LYS A 559 -16.22 40.41 -9.34
N SER A 560 -17.30 41.18 -9.29
CA SER A 560 -17.55 42.36 -10.13
C SER A 560 -17.68 42.12 -11.64
N ASP A 561 -18.70 41.38 -12.06
CA ASP A 561 -19.34 41.65 -13.36
C ASP A 561 -20.82 41.90 -13.12
N ASN A 562 -21.23 43.15 -13.28
CA ASN A 562 -22.62 43.59 -13.20
C ASN A 562 -23.32 43.38 -14.55
N THR A 563 -23.09 42.24 -15.21
CA THR A 563 -23.68 41.93 -16.50
C THR A 563 -24.58 40.69 -16.43
N LYS A 564 -25.82 40.85 -16.87
CA LYS A 564 -26.76 39.74 -17.16
C LYS A 564 -26.30 38.99 -18.42
N ASP A 565 -25.11 38.41 -18.38
CA ASP A 565 -24.55 37.67 -19.52
C ASP A 565 -24.98 36.21 -19.51
N TRP A 566 -25.50 35.73 -20.64
CA TRP A 566 -25.84 34.32 -20.86
C TRP A 566 -24.67 33.36 -20.57
N LYS A 567 -23.42 33.83 -20.77
CA LYS A 567 -22.18 33.11 -20.41
C LYS A 567 -22.09 32.79 -18.92
N TYR A 568 -22.61 33.68 -18.06
CA TYR A 568 -22.64 33.46 -16.61
C TYR A 568 -23.64 32.36 -16.22
N CYS A 569 -24.83 32.36 -16.84
CA CYS A 569 -25.81 31.29 -16.65
C CYS A 569 -25.25 29.93 -17.07
N ILE A 570 -24.60 29.87 -18.24
CA ILE A 570 -23.92 28.65 -18.72
C ILE A 570 -22.85 28.20 -17.73
N LYS A 571 -21.97 29.10 -17.30
CA LYS A 571 -20.92 28.77 -16.32
C LYS A 571 -21.49 28.21 -15.02
N THR A 572 -22.54 28.84 -14.49
CA THR A 572 -23.21 28.39 -13.25
C THR A 572 -23.82 27.01 -13.40
N ILE A 573 -24.50 26.75 -14.52
CA ILE A 573 -25.06 25.44 -14.84
C ILE A 573 -23.94 24.39 -14.95
N MET A 574 -22.83 24.73 -15.60
CA MET A 574 -21.67 23.82 -15.71
C MET A 574 -21.07 23.47 -14.36
N ILE A 575 -20.93 24.44 -13.45
CA ILE A 575 -20.43 24.19 -12.09
C ILE A 575 -21.34 23.22 -11.33
N LEU A 576 -22.66 23.40 -11.42
CA LEU A 576 -23.64 22.51 -10.78
C LEU A 576 -23.57 21.09 -11.37
N ILE A 577 -23.45 20.97 -12.69
CA ILE A 577 -23.27 19.67 -13.37
C ILE A 577 -21.96 19.02 -12.93
N LEU A 578 -20.85 19.76 -12.92
CA LEU A 578 -19.54 19.27 -12.52
C LEU A 578 -19.55 18.76 -11.07
N ALA A 579 -20.24 19.45 -10.16
CA ALA A 579 -20.36 19.06 -8.75
C ALA A 579 -21.08 17.72 -8.53
N ILE A 580 -21.84 17.22 -9.50
CA ILE A 580 -22.52 15.92 -9.43
C ILE A 580 -21.54 14.77 -9.69
N PHE A 581 -20.49 14.96 -10.50
CA PHE A 581 -19.62 13.86 -10.94
C PHE A 581 -18.94 13.09 -9.79
N PRO A 582 -18.36 13.72 -8.75
CA PRO A 582 -17.84 12.99 -7.60
C PRO A 582 -18.86 12.14 -6.83
N LEU A 583 -20.16 12.42 -7.00
CA LEU A 583 -21.26 11.67 -6.40
C LEU A 583 -21.63 10.43 -7.23
N LEU A 584 -21.25 10.37 -8.50
CA LEU A 584 -21.46 9.21 -9.38
C LEU A 584 -20.48 8.08 -9.06
N PRO A 585 -20.83 6.79 -9.25
CA PRO A 585 -19.93 5.65 -9.02
C PRO A 585 -18.57 5.82 -9.73
N PRO A 586 -17.44 5.43 -9.12
CA PRO A 586 -16.12 5.56 -9.77
C PRO A 586 -16.11 4.91 -11.17
N SER A 587 -15.41 5.53 -12.12
CA SER A 587 -15.29 5.03 -13.49
C SER A 587 -14.48 3.73 -13.62
N VAL A 588 -13.63 3.44 -12.63
CA VAL A 588 -12.85 2.20 -12.53
C VAL A 588 -13.78 1.01 -12.32
N GLY A 589 -13.71 0.00 -13.20
CA GLY A 589 -14.65 -1.12 -13.19
C GLY A 589 -16.08 -0.77 -13.67
N TYR A 590 -16.37 0.47 -14.03
CA TYR A 590 -17.66 0.92 -14.56
C TYR A 590 -17.56 1.21 -16.06
N THR A 591 -18.35 0.48 -16.86
CA THR A 591 -18.41 0.65 -18.31
C THR A 591 -19.79 1.15 -18.73
N ASN A 592 -19.82 2.21 -19.54
CA ASN A 592 -21.07 2.71 -20.13
C ASN A 592 -20.79 3.21 -21.55
N ASN A 593 -21.04 2.34 -22.52
CA ASN A 593 -20.69 2.58 -23.92
C ASN A 593 -21.49 3.74 -24.53
N ARG A 594 -22.73 3.98 -24.07
CA ARG A 594 -23.56 5.09 -24.58
C ARG A 594 -22.96 6.43 -24.18
N LEU A 595 -22.64 6.57 -22.89
CA LEU A 595 -21.95 7.76 -22.39
C LEU A 595 -20.56 7.86 -23.01
N PHE A 596 -19.85 6.76 -23.25
CA PHE A 596 -18.57 6.79 -23.94
C PHE A 596 -18.67 7.39 -25.35
N PHE A 597 -19.57 6.87 -26.21
CA PHE A 597 -19.73 7.34 -27.59
C PHE A 597 -20.28 8.76 -27.70
N LEU A 598 -21.15 9.18 -26.78
CA LEU A 598 -21.64 10.56 -26.73
C LEU A 598 -20.47 11.56 -26.55
N GLY A 599 -19.41 11.13 -25.87
CA GLY A 599 -18.24 11.97 -25.61
C GLY A 599 -17.45 12.25 -26.89
N PHE A 600 -17.45 11.32 -27.84
CA PHE A 600 -16.79 11.49 -29.13
C PHE A 600 -17.48 12.59 -29.94
N LEU A 601 -18.82 12.61 -29.91
CA LEU A 601 -19.59 13.68 -30.53
C LEU A 601 -19.23 15.04 -29.91
N PHE A 602 -19.04 15.09 -28.59
CA PHE A 602 -18.65 16.33 -27.92
C PHE A 602 -17.22 16.76 -28.29
N THR A 603 -16.26 15.85 -28.35
CA THR A 603 -14.89 16.13 -28.82
C THR A 603 -14.86 16.67 -30.25
N ILE A 604 -15.65 16.09 -31.16
CA ILE A 604 -15.70 16.51 -32.58
C ILE A 604 -16.42 17.85 -32.77
N SER A 605 -17.49 18.10 -32.03
CA SER A 605 -18.30 19.32 -32.13
C SER A 605 -17.65 20.54 -31.45
N ARG A 606 -16.85 20.33 -30.39
CA ARG A 606 -16.24 21.43 -29.63
C ARG A 606 -15.43 22.42 -30.49
N PRO A 607 -14.54 22.02 -31.41
CA PRO A 607 -13.82 22.95 -32.28
C PRO A 607 -14.74 23.87 -33.10
N MET A 608 -15.93 23.40 -33.49
CA MET A 608 -16.92 24.21 -34.20
C MET A 608 -17.56 25.25 -33.25
N LEU A 609 -17.87 24.84 -32.02
CA LEU A 609 -18.45 25.73 -30.99
C LEU A 609 -17.50 26.86 -30.57
N VAL A 610 -16.18 26.62 -30.58
CA VAL A 610 -15.17 27.62 -30.21
C VAL A 610 -14.51 28.30 -31.43
N GLU A 611 -15.05 28.08 -32.63
CA GLU A 611 -14.55 28.63 -33.90
C GLU A 611 -13.04 28.36 -34.15
N CYS A 612 -12.55 27.21 -33.69
CA CYS A 612 -11.14 26.81 -33.84
C CYS A 612 -10.87 26.23 -35.23
N LYS A 613 -9.85 26.75 -35.92
CA LYS A 613 -9.35 26.18 -37.16
C LYS A 613 -8.39 25.03 -36.85
N LEU A 614 -8.73 23.82 -37.32
CA LEU A 614 -7.88 22.63 -37.25
C LEU A 614 -7.33 22.29 -38.63
N THR A 615 -6.12 21.72 -38.68
CA THR A 615 -5.55 21.24 -39.95
C THR A 615 -6.30 20.00 -40.45
N LEU A 616 -6.26 19.75 -41.77
CA LEU A 616 -6.91 18.56 -42.34
C LEU A 616 -6.33 17.26 -41.77
N SER A 617 -5.02 17.22 -41.52
CA SER A 617 -4.36 16.06 -40.91
C SER A 617 -4.84 15.81 -39.49
N ASP A 618 -5.02 16.85 -38.66
CA ASP A 618 -5.54 16.69 -37.30
C ASP A 618 -6.95 16.09 -37.31
N LYS A 619 -7.81 16.57 -38.22
CA LYS A 619 -9.19 16.09 -38.37
C LYS A 619 -9.22 14.62 -38.81
N LEU A 620 -8.45 14.27 -39.83
CA LEU A 620 -8.42 12.91 -40.38
C LEU A 620 -7.82 11.91 -39.38
N ALA A 621 -6.68 12.26 -38.76
CA ALA A 621 -6.03 11.40 -37.77
C ALA A 621 -6.94 11.11 -36.57
N THR A 622 -7.61 12.14 -36.04
CA THR A 622 -8.57 11.97 -34.93
C THR A 622 -9.82 11.20 -35.35
N ALA A 623 -10.35 11.41 -36.57
CA ALA A 623 -11.49 10.65 -37.05
C ALA A 623 -11.16 9.15 -37.16
N ILE A 624 -9.99 8.81 -37.70
CA ILE A 624 -9.50 7.43 -37.80
C ILE A 624 -9.32 6.82 -36.40
N SER A 625 -8.73 7.55 -35.46
CA SER A 625 -8.49 7.03 -34.10
C SER A 625 -9.78 6.79 -33.32
N LEU A 626 -10.76 7.70 -33.43
CA LEU A 626 -12.08 7.53 -32.80
C LEU A 626 -12.84 6.36 -33.42
N LEU A 627 -12.81 6.19 -34.75
CA LEU A 627 -13.39 5.02 -35.43
C LEU A 627 -12.72 3.72 -34.97
N ASN A 628 -11.40 3.70 -34.85
CA ASN A 628 -10.64 2.57 -34.32
C ASN A 628 -11.05 2.26 -32.87
N ALA A 629 -11.17 3.27 -32.01
CA ALA A 629 -11.61 3.09 -30.63
C ALA A 629 -13.03 2.51 -30.52
N MET A 630 -13.96 2.95 -31.38
CA MET A 630 -15.31 2.37 -31.45
C MET A 630 -15.27 0.89 -31.85
N TYR A 631 -14.43 0.55 -32.84
CA TYR A 631 -14.25 -0.81 -33.29
C TYR A 631 -13.62 -1.71 -32.19
N CYS A 632 -12.59 -1.23 -31.50
CA CYS A 632 -11.97 -1.93 -30.37
C CYS A 632 -12.98 -2.21 -29.25
N VAL A 633 -13.80 -1.22 -28.89
CA VAL A 633 -14.86 -1.37 -27.90
C VAL A 633 -15.88 -2.42 -28.33
N HIS A 634 -16.32 -2.38 -29.59
CA HIS A 634 -17.29 -3.33 -30.11
C HIS A 634 -16.79 -4.78 -30.04
N LYS A 635 -15.55 -5.03 -30.50
CA LYS A 635 -14.91 -6.36 -30.42
C LYS A 635 -14.76 -6.84 -28.98
N HIS A 636 -14.35 -5.94 -28.09
CA HIS A 636 -14.19 -6.25 -26.68
C HIS A 636 -15.52 -6.65 -26.00
N ILE A 637 -16.62 -5.95 -26.30
CA ILE A 637 -17.97 -6.31 -25.79
C ILE A 637 -18.40 -7.70 -26.26
N ASN A 638 -18.11 -8.04 -27.52
CA ASN A 638 -18.48 -9.33 -28.09
C ASN A 638 -17.51 -10.46 -27.72
N LYS A 639 -16.45 -10.19 -26.95
CA LYS A 639 -15.38 -11.14 -26.59
C LYS A 639 -14.67 -11.74 -27.80
N GLU A 640 -14.51 -10.95 -28.85
CA GLU A 640 -13.82 -11.35 -30.09
C GLU A 640 -12.35 -10.92 -30.05
N GLU A 641 -11.49 -11.64 -30.77
CA GLU A 641 -10.07 -11.28 -30.91
C GLU A 641 -9.90 -9.93 -31.64
N LEU A 642 -8.95 -9.12 -31.15
CA LEU A 642 -8.66 -7.80 -31.72
C LEU A 642 -7.53 -7.94 -32.76
N PRO A 643 -7.72 -7.45 -34.00
CA PRO A 643 -6.65 -7.44 -35.01
C PRO A 643 -5.45 -6.55 -34.61
N ASP A 644 -4.23 -6.99 -34.94
CA ASP A 644 -2.99 -6.24 -34.65
C ASP A 644 -2.97 -4.82 -35.22
N ILE A 645 -3.65 -4.61 -36.36
CA ILE A 645 -3.76 -3.29 -37.00
C ILE A 645 -4.44 -2.25 -36.09
N CYS A 646 -5.37 -2.67 -35.23
CA CYS A 646 -6.06 -1.79 -34.31
C CYS A 646 -5.10 -1.23 -33.25
N GLN A 647 -4.19 -2.07 -32.75
CA GLN A 647 -3.14 -1.63 -31.81
C GLN A 647 -2.14 -0.71 -32.50
N PHE A 648 -1.72 -1.06 -33.73
CA PHE A 648 -0.83 -0.22 -34.52
C PHE A 648 -1.40 1.18 -34.77
N LEU A 649 -2.69 1.27 -35.13
CA LEU A 649 -3.38 2.55 -35.31
C LEU A 649 -3.43 3.36 -34.01
N SER A 650 -3.68 2.70 -32.87
CA SER A 650 -3.70 3.36 -31.56
C SER A 650 -2.34 3.95 -31.17
N TRP A 651 -1.27 3.15 -31.30
CA TRP A 651 0.10 3.61 -31.02
C TRP A 651 0.58 4.68 -32.00
N SER A 652 0.21 4.55 -33.28
CA SER A 652 0.50 5.57 -34.30
C SER A 652 -0.17 6.90 -33.97
N TYR A 653 -1.43 6.87 -33.52
CA TYR A 653 -2.14 8.07 -33.10
C TYR A 653 -1.53 8.70 -31.84
N PHE A 654 -1.14 7.88 -30.86
CA PHE A 654 -0.38 8.34 -29.69
C PHE A 654 0.86 9.13 -30.13
N SER A 655 1.72 8.55 -31.00
CA SER A 655 2.91 9.25 -31.51
C SER A 655 2.55 10.51 -32.30
N TYR A 656 1.51 10.45 -33.14
CA TYR A 656 1.02 11.58 -33.91
C TYR A 656 0.65 12.76 -33.02
N VAL A 657 -0.08 12.55 -31.92
CA VAL A 657 -0.50 13.64 -31.01
C VAL A 657 0.69 14.42 -30.47
N PHE A 658 1.74 13.74 -29.99
CA PHE A 658 2.93 14.43 -29.47
C PHE A 658 3.73 15.15 -30.56
N ILE A 659 3.89 14.52 -31.74
CA ILE A 659 4.55 15.15 -32.89
C ILE A 659 3.77 16.39 -33.34
N ALA A 660 2.46 16.26 -33.53
CA ALA A 660 1.56 17.31 -33.98
C ALA A 660 1.55 18.50 -33.02
N ILE A 661 1.62 18.29 -31.71
CA ILE A 661 1.69 19.38 -30.72
C ILE A 661 3.03 20.12 -30.75
N CYS A 662 4.14 19.41 -30.99
CA CYS A 662 5.46 20.02 -31.13
C CYS A 662 5.57 20.89 -32.40
N TYR A 663 4.94 20.48 -33.50
CA TYR A 663 4.88 21.28 -34.73
C TYR A 663 3.76 22.33 -34.64
N ARG A 664 4.11 23.62 -34.66
CA ARG A 664 3.16 24.74 -34.50
C ARG A 664 2.67 25.30 -35.85
N PRO A 665 1.43 25.00 -36.29
CA PRO A 665 0.91 25.51 -37.56
C PRO A 665 0.29 26.91 -37.46
N PHE A 666 -0.05 27.40 -36.26
CA PHE A 666 -0.76 28.68 -36.09
C PHE A 666 0.05 29.74 -35.34
N CYS A 667 -0.14 31.00 -35.74
CA CYS A 667 0.51 32.15 -35.10
C CYS A 667 -0.18 32.57 -33.79
N SER A 668 -1.45 32.21 -33.58
CA SER A 668 -2.24 32.58 -32.40
C SER A 668 -2.07 31.57 -31.25
N ARG A 669 -1.79 32.08 -30.04
CA ARG A 669 -1.66 31.28 -28.82
C ARG A 669 -2.95 30.54 -28.48
N ARG A 670 -4.10 31.21 -28.58
CA ARG A 670 -5.42 30.63 -28.28
C ARG A 670 -5.77 29.51 -29.26
N GLN A 671 -5.46 29.68 -30.56
CA GLN A 671 -5.68 28.62 -31.56
C GLN A 671 -4.79 27.40 -31.33
N ASN A 672 -3.52 27.59 -30.96
CA ASN A 672 -2.63 26.48 -30.61
C ASN A 672 -3.11 25.75 -29.34
N LEU A 673 -3.58 26.47 -28.32
CA LEU A 673 -4.17 25.88 -27.12
C LEU A 673 -5.40 25.02 -27.45
N GLU A 674 -6.31 25.54 -28.27
CA GLU A 674 -7.52 24.79 -28.66
C GLU A 674 -7.20 23.53 -29.47
N ARG A 675 -6.17 23.57 -30.33
CA ARG A 675 -5.65 22.39 -31.02
C ARG A 675 -5.06 21.37 -30.04
N VAL A 676 -4.28 21.81 -29.04
CA VAL A 676 -3.74 20.93 -27.99
C VAL A 676 -4.87 20.27 -27.20
N ILE A 677 -5.89 21.03 -26.80
CA ILE A 677 -7.08 20.50 -26.12
C ILE A 677 -7.75 19.44 -26.99
N PHE A 678 -7.96 19.71 -28.28
CA PHE A 678 -8.58 18.75 -29.20
C PHE A 678 -7.79 17.45 -29.31
N LEU A 679 -6.48 17.50 -29.56
CA LEU A 679 -5.62 16.32 -29.73
C LEU A 679 -5.44 15.52 -28.42
N MET A 680 -5.33 16.20 -27.28
CA MET A 680 -5.15 15.53 -25.99
C MET A 680 -6.46 14.91 -25.47
N THR A 681 -7.61 15.58 -25.66
CA THR A 681 -8.90 15.00 -25.25
C THR A 681 -9.33 13.83 -26.14
N SER A 682 -8.95 13.84 -27.42
CA SER A 682 -9.13 12.69 -28.31
C SER A 682 -8.20 11.54 -27.95
N LEU A 683 -6.94 11.79 -27.58
CA LEU A 683 -6.08 10.73 -27.01
C LEU A 683 -6.64 10.17 -25.70
N TYR A 684 -7.09 11.06 -24.79
CA TYR A 684 -7.72 10.68 -23.52
C TYR A 684 -8.97 9.81 -23.73
N SER A 685 -9.74 10.09 -24.78
CA SER A 685 -10.93 9.31 -25.13
C SER A 685 -10.64 7.82 -25.34
N MET A 686 -9.46 7.47 -25.87
CA MET A 686 -9.06 6.08 -26.10
C MET A 686 -8.76 5.32 -24.80
N LEU A 687 -8.58 6.04 -23.69
CA LEU A 687 -8.30 5.53 -22.35
C LEU A 687 -9.55 5.58 -21.43
N CYS A 688 -10.70 6.04 -21.92
CA CYS A 688 -11.94 6.16 -21.14
C CYS A 688 -12.78 4.88 -21.20
N THR A 689 -13.56 4.59 -20.15
CA THR A 689 -14.53 3.47 -20.13
C THR A 689 -16.00 3.92 -20.14
N SER A 690 -16.26 5.18 -19.76
CA SER A 690 -17.63 5.67 -19.52
C SER A 690 -17.75 7.19 -19.70
N TYR A 691 -18.16 7.93 -18.66
CA TYR A 691 -18.53 9.35 -18.69
C TYR A 691 -17.32 10.31 -18.57
N GLU A 692 -16.12 9.78 -18.38
CA GLU A 692 -14.92 10.57 -18.03
C GLU A 692 -14.60 11.68 -19.03
N LEU A 693 -14.79 11.41 -20.32
CA LEU A 693 -14.54 12.39 -21.37
C LEU A 693 -15.47 13.61 -21.27
N HIS A 694 -16.72 13.42 -20.83
CA HIS A 694 -17.66 14.51 -20.61
C HIS A 694 -17.18 15.40 -19.48
N PHE A 695 -16.79 14.77 -18.38
CA PHE A 695 -16.29 15.47 -17.22
C PHE A 695 -15.09 16.36 -17.56
N ILE A 696 -14.08 15.82 -18.25
CA ILE A 696 -12.87 16.58 -18.61
C ILE A 696 -13.19 17.71 -19.60
N LEU A 697 -14.04 17.49 -20.60
CA LEU A 697 -14.43 18.54 -21.55
C LEU A 697 -15.22 19.66 -20.88
N LEU A 698 -16.12 19.33 -19.95
CA LEU A 698 -16.86 20.32 -19.16
C LEU A 698 -15.91 21.08 -18.22
N LEU A 699 -15.01 20.38 -17.54
CA LEU A 699 -14.03 20.98 -16.61
C LEU A 699 -13.10 21.97 -17.32
N ILE A 700 -12.57 21.59 -18.48
CA ILE A 700 -11.70 22.46 -19.29
C ILE A 700 -12.46 23.68 -19.80
N THR A 701 -13.69 23.49 -20.27
CA THR A 701 -14.50 24.58 -20.81
C THR A 701 -14.89 25.57 -19.71
N GLU A 702 -15.25 25.07 -18.53
CA GLU A 702 -15.54 25.91 -17.36
C GLU A 702 -14.27 26.66 -16.90
N LEU A 703 -13.10 25.99 -16.87
CA LEU A 703 -11.83 26.63 -16.53
C LEU A 703 -11.49 27.78 -17.50
N ILE A 704 -11.69 27.60 -18.82
CA ILE A 704 -11.45 28.66 -19.81
C ILE A 704 -12.35 29.87 -19.53
N LEU A 705 -13.65 29.65 -19.25
CA LEU A 705 -14.58 30.73 -18.90
C LEU A 705 -14.18 31.43 -17.60
N THR A 706 -13.68 30.68 -16.61
CA THR A 706 -13.18 31.21 -15.36
C THR A 706 -11.92 32.04 -15.54
N VAL A 707 -10.96 31.56 -16.34
CA VAL A 707 -9.71 32.30 -16.61
C VAL A 707 -9.97 33.55 -17.46
N ASP A 708 -10.85 33.49 -18.47
CA ASP A 708 -11.23 34.65 -19.27
C ASP A 708 -11.87 35.75 -18.37
N SER A 709 -12.69 35.37 -17.38
CA SER A 709 -13.26 36.29 -16.38
C SER A 709 -12.22 36.81 -15.37
N MET A 710 -11.27 35.99 -14.95
CA MET A 710 -10.14 36.46 -14.12
C MET A 710 -9.28 37.47 -14.90
N GLN A 711 -9.02 37.22 -16.17
CA GLN A 711 -8.25 38.10 -17.04
C GLN A 711 -8.93 39.46 -17.21
N SER A 712 -10.26 39.52 -17.42
CA SER A 712 -10.97 40.79 -17.54
C SER A 712 -10.92 41.60 -16.25
N SER A 713 -11.13 40.97 -15.10
CA SER A 713 -11.06 41.63 -13.78
C SER A 713 -9.67 42.23 -13.48
N LEU A 714 -8.60 41.53 -13.85
CA LEU A 714 -7.22 42.01 -13.66
C LEU A 714 -6.89 43.19 -14.59
N THR A 715 -7.50 43.27 -15.77
CA THR A 715 -7.34 44.43 -16.67
C THR A 715 -8.10 45.67 -16.20
N THR A 716 -9.15 45.53 -15.37
CA THR A 716 -9.95 46.65 -14.87
C THR A 716 -9.50 47.18 -13.51
N ASP A 717 -9.04 46.30 -12.59
CA ASP A 717 -8.75 46.67 -11.19
C ASP A 717 -7.26 46.91 -10.86
N CYS A 718 -6.30 46.61 -11.74
CA CYS A 718 -4.88 46.61 -11.38
C CYS A 718 -3.96 47.21 -12.45
N ALA A 719 -3.93 48.54 -12.53
CA ALA A 719 -2.73 49.23 -12.97
C ALA A 719 -1.69 49.23 -11.83
N ASN A 720 -0.67 48.36 -11.93
CA ASN A 720 0.70 48.55 -11.39
C ASN A 720 1.07 48.09 -9.95
N LYS A 721 0.37 47.17 -9.27
CA LYS A 721 0.93 46.57 -8.02
C LYS A 721 0.83 45.05 -7.97
N PHE A 722 1.98 44.38 -7.78
CA PHE A 722 2.09 42.96 -7.46
C PHE A 722 1.28 42.62 -6.19
N GLN A 723 0.47 41.57 -6.25
CA GLN A 723 -0.28 41.06 -5.10
C GLN A 723 0.01 39.57 -4.90
N LEU A 724 0.67 39.24 -3.79
CA LEU A 724 0.98 37.85 -3.43
C LEU A 724 -0.28 37.00 -3.20
N SER A 725 -1.36 37.61 -2.71
CA SER A 725 -2.68 36.95 -2.54
C SER A 725 -3.22 36.38 -3.85
N GLU A 726 -2.99 37.06 -4.97
CA GLU A 726 -3.42 36.62 -6.30
C GLU A 726 -2.59 35.42 -6.78
N CYS A 727 -1.29 35.38 -6.46
CA CYS A 727 -0.45 34.20 -6.71
C CYS A 727 -0.97 32.98 -5.96
N PHE A 728 -1.34 33.13 -4.68
CA PHE A 728 -1.95 32.04 -3.90
C PHE A 728 -3.31 31.62 -4.45
N ARG A 729 -4.16 32.57 -4.88
CA ARG A 729 -5.47 32.27 -5.49
C ARG A 729 -5.33 31.44 -6.77
N VAL A 730 -4.44 31.84 -7.67
CA VAL A 730 -4.17 31.09 -8.92
C VAL A 730 -3.55 29.72 -8.61
N SER A 731 -2.62 29.65 -7.66
CA SER A 731 -1.99 28.38 -7.25
C SER A 731 -3.01 27.41 -6.67
N PHE A 732 -3.87 27.88 -5.78
CA PHE A 732 -4.97 27.09 -5.23
C PHE A 732 -5.93 26.63 -6.33
N SER A 733 -6.23 27.49 -7.33
CA SER A 733 -7.07 27.11 -8.47
C SER A 733 -6.43 25.97 -9.28
N ILE A 734 -5.14 26.04 -9.60
CA ILE A 734 -4.43 24.96 -10.31
C ILE A 734 -4.54 23.64 -9.53
N ILE A 735 -4.31 23.67 -8.21
CA ILE A 735 -4.37 22.47 -7.36
C ILE A 735 -5.79 21.93 -7.25
N LEU A 736 -6.78 22.79 -7.02
CA LEU A 736 -8.18 22.42 -6.92
C LEU A 736 -8.68 21.75 -8.20
N TYR A 737 -8.41 22.33 -9.38
CA TYR A 737 -8.79 21.73 -10.66
C TYR A 737 -8.00 20.45 -10.94
N THR A 738 -6.72 20.39 -10.53
CA THR A 738 -5.90 19.17 -10.64
C THR A 738 -6.52 18.02 -9.84
N PHE A 739 -6.82 18.23 -8.56
CA PHE A 739 -7.46 17.22 -7.72
C PHE A 739 -8.89 16.93 -8.16
N PHE A 740 -9.64 17.93 -8.61
CA PHE A 740 -10.96 17.69 -9.17
C PHE A 740 -10.90 16.81 -10.42
N SER A 741 -9.84 16.94 -11.23
CA SER A 741 -9.61 16.06 -12.38
C SER A 741 -9.38 14.58 -11.99
N PHE A 742 -8.82 14.32 -10.80
CA PHE A 742 -8.59 12.98 -10.27
C PHE A 742 -9.84 12.40 -9.58
N PHE A 743 -10.49 13.21 -8.73
CA PHE A 743 -11.59 12.80 -7.87
C PHE A 743 -12.95 12.82 -8.58
N GLY A 744 -13.13 13.72 -9.57
CA GLY A 744 -14.36 13.89 -10.34
C GLY A 744 -14.92 12.61 -10.94
N THR A 745 -14.06 11.81 -11.56
CA THR A 745 -14.43 10.54 -12.19
C THR A 745 -14.01 9.32 -11.36
N GLY A 746 -13.37 9.52 -10.21
CA GLY A 746 -12.77 8.44 -9.42
C GLY A 746 -11.55 7.78 -10.09
N ASN A 747 -10.86 8.49 -10.99
CA ASN A 747 -9.70 7.97 -11.70
C ASN A 747 -8.51 7.68 -10.79
N MET A 748 -8.45 8.24 -9.58
CA MET A 748 -7.41 7.90 -8.61
C MET A 748 -7.39 6.40 -8.23
N ALA A 749 -8.55 5.75 -8.17
CA ALA A 749 -8.64 4.31 -7.92
C ALA A 749 -8.07 3.44 -9.08
N SER A 750 -7.79 4.04 -10.25
CA SER A 750 -7.22 3.32 -11.39
C SER A 750 -5.75 2.96 -11.18
N VAL A 751 -5.03 3.73 -10.34
CA VAL A 751 -3.61 3.52 -10.04
C VAL A 751 -3.39 2.21 -9.28
N SER A 752 -4.30 1.86 -8.37
CA SER A 752 -4.20 0.64 -7.57
C SER A 752 -4.90 -0.58 -8.19
N SER A 753 -5.89 -0.37 -9.08
CA SER A 753 -6.71 -1.46 -9.64
C SER A 753 -6.15 -2.13 -10.91
N PHE A 754 -5.21 -1.50 -11.64
CA PHE A 754 -4.66 -2.00 -12.91
C PHE A 754 -5.72 -2.49 -13.93
N ASP A 755 -6.90 -1.86 -13.97
CA ASP A 755 -8.02 -2.30 -14.82
C ASP A 755 -7.61 -2.35 -16.31
N PRO A 756 -7.53 -3.55 -16.93
CA PRO A 756 -7.09 -3.70 -18.32
C PRO A 756 -8.06 -3.04 -19.31
N ASN A 757 -9.31 -2.79 -18.92
CA ASN A 757 -10.32 -2.16 -19.78
C ASN A 757 -9.94 -0.73 -20.19
N ILE A 758 -9.12 -0.05 -19.38
CA ILE A 758 -8.60 1.28 -19.69
C ILE A 758 -7.67 1.23 -20.93
N MET A 759 -7.00 0.09 -21.15
CA MET A 759 -5.97 -0.08 -22.19
C MET A 759 -6.41 -0.94 -23.37
N ARG A 760 -7.72 -1.22 -23.47
CA ARG A 760 -8.31 -2.11 -24.50
C ARG A 760 -8.02 -1.68 -25.95
N CYS A 761 -7.65 -0.43 -26.18
CA CYS A 761 -7.26 0.07 -27.51
C CYS A 761 -5.76 -0.16 -27.83
N PHE A 762 -4.92 -0.40 -26.82
CA PHE A 762 -3.46 -0.42 -26.92
C PHE A 762 -2.85 -1.81 -26.67
N LEU A 763 -3.48 -2.64 -25.84
CA LEU A 763 -2.98 -3.94 -25.42
C LEU A 763 -4.09 -4.99 -25.40
N THR A 764 -3.77 -6.21 -25.83
CA THR A 764 -4.62 -7.41 -25.70
C THR A 764 -4.13 -8.34 -24.59
N THR A 765 -2.84 -8.30 -24.27
CA THR A 765 -2.21 -9.10 -23.22
C THR A 765 -1.87 -8.25 -21.99
N PHE A 766 -2.00 -8.83 -20.80
CA PHE A 766 -1.65 -8.14 -19.56
C PHE A 766 -0.14 -7.80 -19.52
N SER A 767 0.18 -6.51 -19.53
CA SER A 767 1.55 -6.00 -19.40
C SER A 767 1.60 -4.90 -18.33
N PRO A 768 2.06 -5.21 -17.10
CA PRO A 768 1.87 -4.32 -15.95
C PRO A 768 2.59 -2.96 -16.11
N PHE A 769 3.78 -2.94 -16.70
CA PHE A 769 4.54 -1.70 -16.87
C PHE A 769 3.93 -0.77 -17.91
N VAL A 770 3.44 -1.33 -19.03
CA VAL A 770 2.79 -0.53 -20.08
C VAL A 770 1.42 -0.05 -19.63
N ILE A 771 0.66 -0.88 -18.90
CA ILE A 771 -0.61 -0.48 -18.27
C ILE A 771 -0.36 0.67 -17.29
N MET A 772 0.63 0.54 -16.39
CA MET A 772 0.99 1.60 -15.45
C MET A 772 1.34 2.90 -16.17
N PHE A 773 2.16 2.83 -17.24
CA PHE A 773 2.52 4.00 -18.05
C PHE A 773 1.27 4.69 -18.64
N LEU A 774 0.36 3.93 -19.24
CA LEU A 774 -0.84 4.50 -19.86
C LEU A 774 -1.85 5.02 -18.82
N VAL A 775 -1.93 4.43 -17.61
CA VAL A 775 -2.72 4.97 -16.50
C VAL A 775 -2.14 6.31 -16.03
N ILE A 776 -0.81 6.39 -15.87
CA ILE A 776 -0.13 7.65 -15.52
C ILE A 776 -0.37 8.71 -16.60
N LEU A 777 -0.33 8.33 -17.88
CA LEU A 777 -0.67 9.21 -18.99
C LEU A 777 -2.11 9.71 -18.91
N LYS A 778 -3.07 8.80 -18.68
CA LYS A 778 -4.50 9.15 -18.51
C LYS A 778 -4.68 10.22 -17.43
N LEU A 779 -4.05 10.03 -16.27
CA LEU A 779 -4.10 10.99 -15.16
C LEU A 779 -3.37 12.30 -15.47
N SER A 780 -2.29 12.23 -16.25
CA SER A 780 -1.46 13.38 -16.61
C SER A 780 -2.11 14.33 -17.61
N ILE A 781 -2.92 13.82 -18.55
CA ILE A 781 -3.52 14.64 -19.61
C ILE A 781 -4.38 15.79 -19.06
N PRO A 782 -5.35 15.58 -18.16
CA PRO A 782 -6.14 16.67 -17.56
C PRO A 782 -5.27 17.73 -16.87
N VAL A 783 -4.27 17.30 -16.10
CA VAL A 783 -3.36 18.20 -15.37
C VAL A 783 -2.55 19.05 -16.35
N PHE A 784 -2.02 18.45 -17.41
CA PHE A 784 -1.33 19.17 -18.47
C PHE A 784 -2.21 20.22 -19.13
N LEU A 785 -3.48 19.89 -19.42
CA LEU A 785 -4.43 20.81 -20.02
C LEU A 785 -4.78 21.99 -19.10
N ILE A 786 -5.01 21.73 -17.80
CA ILE A 786 -5.27 22.78 -16.79
C ILE A 786 -4.11 23.78 -16.75
N VAL A 787 -2.87 23.28 -16.66
CA VAL A 787 -1.65 24.11 -16.66
C VAL A 787 -1.52 24.89 -17.97
N CYS A 788 -1.75 24.26 -19.12
CA CYS A 788 -1.70 24.92 -20.42
C CYS A 788 -2.72 26.07 -20.54
N ILE A 789 -3.94 25.88 -20.05
CA ILE A 789 -5.00 26.90 -20.12
C ILE A 789 -4.61 28.13 -19.29
N ILE A 790 -4.24 27.93 -18.02
CA ILE A 790 -3.90 29.03 -17.11
C ILE A 790 -2.68 29.80 -17.60
N PHE A 791 -1.59 29.11 -17.94
CA PHE A 791 -0.35 29.78 -18.38
C PHE A 791 -0.40 30.33 -19.82
N THR A 792 -1.46 30.04 -20.59
CA THR A 792 -1.63 30.62 -21.93
C THR A 792 -2.59 31.80 -21.95
N LEU A 793 -3.70 31.72 -21.20
CA LEU A 793 -4.77 32.71 -21.23
C LEU A 793 -4.59 33.80 -20.17
N LEU A 794 -4.04 33.48 -19.00
CA LEU A 794 -3.86 34.44 -17.91
C LEU A 794 -2.51 35.16 -18.05
N SER A 795 -2.53 36.44 -18.40
CA SER A 795 -1.30 37.24 -18.56
C SER A 795 -0.50 37.33 -17.26
N PHE A 796 -1.20 37.45 -16.13
CA PHE A 796 -0.61 37.44 -14.79
C PHE A 796 0.20 36.17 -14.52
N SER A 797 -0.27 35.01 -14.97
CA SER A 797 0.45 33.74 -14.78
C SER A 797 1.74 33.64 -15.58
N ILE A 798 1.83 34.31 -16.73
CA ILE A 798 3.05 34.36 -17.53
C ILE A 798 4.07 35.29 -16.87
N GLU A 799 3.61 36.40 -16.30
CA GLU A 799 4.46 37.40 -15.65
C GLU A 799 5.00 36.92 -14.31
N TYR A 800 4.15 36.34 -13.46
CA TYR A 800 4.48 35.91 -12.10
C TYR A 800 4.56 34.39 -11.93
N GLU A 801 4.88 33.66 -13.00
CA GLU A 801 4.96 32.20 -13.01
C GLU A 801 5.80 31.64 -11.85
N LYS A 802 6.99 32.20 -11.62
CA LYS A 802 7.90 31.70 -10.59
C LYS A 802 7.28 31.83 -9.18
N HIS A 803 6.57 32.91 -8.90
CA HIS A 803 5.82 33.10 -7.65
C HIS A 803 4.67 32.09 -7.52
N ILE A 804 3.86 31.94 -8.56
CA ILE A 804 2.77 30.95 -8.59
C ILE A 804 3.32 29.55 -8.33
N PHE A 805 4.43 29.21 -8.97
CA PHE A 805 5.05 27.92 -8.78
C PHE A 805 5.54 27.69 -7.34
N ILE A 806 6.18 28.69 -6.72
CA ILE A 806 6.60 28.57 -5.33
C ILE A 806 5.38 28.46 -4.39
N CYS A 807 4.30 29.21 -4.64
CA CYS A 807 3.03 29.07 -3.93
C CYS A 807 2.42 27.67 -4.09
N LEU A 808 2.47 27.08 -5.29
CA LEU A 808 2.04 25.71 -5.56
C LEU A 808 2.83 24.71 -4.71
N LEU A 809 4.17 24.82 -4.72
CA LEU A 809 5.03 23.98 -3.89
C LEU A 809 4.66 24.09 -2.41
N LEU A 810 4.50 25.32 -1.89
CA LEU A 810 4.14 25.53 -0.49
C LEU A 810 2.84 24.80 -0.10
N ILE A 811 1.79 24.91 -0.92
CA ILE A 811 0.50 24.26 -0.67
C ILE A 811 0.67 22.73 -0.69
N CYS A 812 1.31 22.19 -1.74
CA CYS A 812 1.51 20.75 -1.87
C CYS A 812 2.41 20.16 -0.78
N ASP A 813 3.47 20.88 -0.36
CA ASP A 813 4.41 20.43 0.65
C ASP A 813 3.79 20.42 2.06
N ILE A 814 2.87 21.36 2.36
CA ILE A 814 2.06 21.32 3.60
C ILE A 814 1.14 20.09 3.58
N MET A 815 0.48 19.82 2.46
CA MET A 815 -0.34 18.60 2.32
C MET A 815 0.50 17.33 2.43
N ALA A 816 1.68 17.29 1.82
CA ALA A 816 2.60 16.17 1.90
C ALA A 816 3.08 15.93 3.33
N LEU A 817 3.26 17.00 4.13
CA LEU A 817 3.57 16.89 5.55
C LEU A 817 2.44 16.20 6.33
N HIS A 818 1.16 16.54 6.05
CA HIS A 818 0.03 15.82 6.64
C HIS A 818 0.08 14.33 6.29
N PHE A 819 0.24 14.00 5.00
CA PHE A 819 0.25 12.60 4.58
C PHE A 819 1.46 11.81 5.11
N LEU A 820 2.60 12.45 5.36
CA LEU A 820 3.75 11.81 6.01
C LEU A 820 3.36 11.21 7.37
N TYR A 821 2.62 11.97 8.19
CA TYR A 821 2.16 11.51 9.50
C TYR A 821 0.98 10.52 9.42
N MET A 822 0.31 10.44 8.27
CA MET A 822 -0.82 9.54 8.04
C MET A 822 -0.43 8.21 7.37
N VAL A 823 0.84 8.00 7.03
CA VAL A 823 1.33 6.72 6.49
C VAL A 823 1.08 5.60 7.51
N ARG A 824 0.46 4.51 7.06
CA ARG A 824 0.19 3.31 7.87
C ARG A 824 1.08 2.17 7.42
N ASN A 825 1.62 1.42 8.38
CA ASN A 825 2.38 0.18 8.19
C ASN A 825 1.68 -1.05 8.77
N HIS A 826 0.46 -0.89 9.26
CA HIS A 826 -0.41 -1.94 9.79
C HIS A 826 -1.83 -1.76 9.24
N GLY A 827 -2.61 -2.84 9.20
CA GLY A 827 -3.95 -2.86 8.60
C GLY A 827 -3.97 -3.62 7.27
N SER A 828 -5.04 -3.43 6.49
CA SER A 828 -5.20 -4.13 5.20
C SER A 828 -4.19 -3.64 4.17
N TRP A 829 -3.83 -4.48 3.20
CA TRP A 829 -2.98 -4.06 2.09
C TRP A 829 -3.58 -2.86 1.34
N LEU A 830 -4.91 -2.78 1.27
CA LEU A 830 -5.61 -1.64 0.70
C LEU A 830 -5.40 -0.36 1.53
N GLU A 831 -5.55 -0.41 2.85
CA GLU A 831 -5.32 0.77 3.72
C GLU A 831 -3.86 1.23 3.70
N ILE A 832 -2.93 0.28 3.81
CA ILE A 832 -1.49 0.56 3.72
C ILE A 832 -1.18 1.18 2.36
N GLY A 833 -1.58 0.52 1.28
CA GLY A 833 -1.37 0.99 -0.10
C GLY A 833 -2.02 2.35 -0.38
N THR A 834 -3.21 2.61 0.17
CA THR A 834 -3.90 3.90 0.05
C THR A 834 -3.14 5.00 0.79
N SER A 835 -2.66 4.75 2.01
CA SER A 835 -1.88 5.73 2.77
C SER A 835 -0.56 6.10 2.08
N ILE A 836 0.14 5.11 1.50
CA ILE A 836 1.33 5.33 0.68
C ILE A 836 0.96 6.13 -0.57
N SER A 837 -0.12 5.73 -1.26
CA SER A 837 -0.57 6.39 -2.49
C SER A 837 -0.90 7.86 -2.26
N HIS A 838 -1.53 8.23 -1.14
CA HIS A 838 -1.79 9.62 -0.80
C HIS A 838 -0.50 10.45 -0.74
N PHE A 839 0.51 9.96 -0.01
CA PHE A 839 1.80 10.62 0.09
C PHE A 839 2.52 10.69 -1.26
N VAL A 840 2.59 9.57 -1.99
CA VAL A 840 3.25 9.49 -3.31
C VAL A 840 2.57 10.40 -4.33
N ILE A 841 1.24 10.41 -4.39
CA ILE A 841 0.48 11.26 -5.31
C ILE A 841 0.77 12.73 -5.04
N MET A 842 0.85 13.15 -3.78
CA MET A 842 1.22 14.54 -3.48
C MET A 842 2.62 14.88 -3.97
N GLN A 843 3.61 14.05 -3.66
CA GLN A 843 5.00 14.29 -4.07
C GLN A 843 5.15 14.28 -5.61
N VAL A 844 4.51 13.34 -6.29
CA VAL A 844 4.56 13.19 -7.76
C VAL A 844 3.77 14.31 -8.44
N THR A 845 2.61 14.69 -7.93
CA THR A 845 1.81 15.81 -8.48
C THR A 845 2.64 17.09 -8.46
N THR A 846 3.38 17.33 -7.37
CA THR A 846 4.30 18.46 -7.28
C THR A 846 5.34 18.44 -8.41
N LEU A 847 6.00 17.29 -8.63
CA LEU A 847 6.99 17.12 -9.70
C LEU A 847 6.39 17.30 -11.10
N ILE A 848 5.21 16.73 -11.34
CA ILE A 848 4.50 16.81 -12.62
C ILE A 848 4.10 18.24 -12.95
N LEU A 849 3.59 19.00 -11.98
CA LEU A 849 3.21 20.40 -12.18
C LEU A 849 4.41 21.25 -12.62
N VAL A 850 5.63 20.97 -12.11
CA VAL A 850 6.87 21.62 -12.56
C VAL A 850 7.13 21.39 -14.05
N ILE A 851 7.07 20.11 -14.44
CA ILE A 851 7.38 19.65 -15.79
C ILE A 851 6.35 20.26 -16.75
N PHE A 852 5.07 20.22 -16.41
CA PHE A 852 4.01 20.76 -17.26
C PHE A 852 4.03 22.27 -17.38
N THR A 853 4.45 23.00 -16.34
CA THR A 853 4.63 24.45 -16.44
C THR A 853 5.74 24.81 -17.42
N HIS A 854 6.86 24.07 -17.42
CA HIS A 854 7.92 24.25 -18.41
C HIS A 854 7.50 23.81 -19.81
N ALA A 855 6.80 22.68 -19.93
CA ALA A 855 6.30 22.17 -21.21
C ALA A 855 5.29 23.12 -21.85
N SER A 856 4.35 23.68 -21.09
CA SER A 856 3.34 24.61 -21.61
C SER A 856 3.99 25.83 -22.27
N LYS A 857 5.07 26.37 -21.69
CA LYS A 857 5.84 27.45 -22.30
C LYS A 857 6.52 27.04 -23.59
N LEU A 858 7.25 25.92 -23.57
CA LEU A 858 7.96 25.41 -24.75
C LEU A 858 7.01 25.10 -25.89
N LEU A 859 5.74 24.78 -25.61
CA LEU A 859 4.73 24.45 -26.60
C LEU A 859 3.85 25.64 -27.02
N LEU A 860 3.61 26.62 -26.16
CA LEU A 860 2.58 27.66 -26.39
C LEU A 860 3.12 29.10 -26.43
N VAL A 861 4.32 29.39 -25.91
CA VAL A 861 4.94 30.73 -25.94
C VAL A 861 5.87 30.86 -27.15
N LYS A 862 5.78 31.95 -27.93
CA LYS A 862 6.68 32.19 -29.09
C LYS A 862 8.15 32.21 -28.62
N PRO A 863 9.09 31.53 -29.30
CA PRO A 863 10.50 31.79 -29.05
C PRO A 863 10.77 33.28 -29.32
N LYS A 864 11.35 33.99 -28.36
CA LYS A 864 12.00 35.29 -28.64
C LYS A 864 13.05 35.02 -29.71
N ASN A 865 12.84 35.56 -30.90
CA ASN A 865 13.68 35.51 -32.10
C ASN A 865 15.05 34.83 -31.92
N PHE A 866 15.15 33.57 -32.34
CA PHE A 866 16.44 32.92 -32.58
C PHE A 866 17.07 33.39 -33.92
N THR A 867 16.46 34.37 -34.59
CA THR A 867 16.82 34.87 -35.94
C THR A 867 17.61 36.18 -35.94
N SER A 868 18.10 36.69 -34.81
CA SER A 868 18.90 37.94 -34.79
C SER A 868 20.41 37.74 -34.61
N ARG A 869 20.96 36.54 -34.86
CA ARG A 869 22.41 36.28 -34.85
C ARG A 869 23.00 35.73 -36.16
N LEU A 870 22.26 35.83 -37.26
CA LEU A 870 22.75 35.56 -38.61
C LEU A 870 22.36 36.70 -39.56
N THR A 871 22.64 37.95 -39.19
CA THR A 871 22.83 39.00 -40.19
C THR A 871 24.20 38.82 -40.80
N VAL A 872 24.22 38.10 -41.93
CA VAL A 872 25.28 38.16 -42.94
C VAL A 872 25.35 39.60 -43.44
N GLN A 873 26.16 40.43 -42.81
CA GLN A 873 26.46 41.79 -43.28
C GLN A 873 27.86 42.28 -42.83
N ASN A 874 28.84 41.38 -42.75
CA ASN A 874 30.26 41.70 -42.55
C ASN A 874 31.20 40.97 -43.52
N ILE A 875 30.72 40.62 -44.72
CA ILE A 875 31.56 40.22 -45.85
C ILE A 875 31.06 41.01 -47.05
N ILE A 876 31.53 42.25 -47.20
CA ILE A 876 31.77 43.04 -48.43
C ILE A 876 32.31 44.37 -47.90
N LYS A 877 33.61 44.38 -47.59
CA LYS A 877 34.48 45.57 -47.52
C LYS A 877 35.95 45.14 -47.45
N ILE A 878 36.36 44.33 -48.44
CA ILE A 878 37.74 44.28 -48.94
C ILE A 878 37.61 44.07 -50.46
N SER A 879 37.56 45.19 -51.18
CA SER A 879 38.06 45.38 -52.54
C SER A 879 38.27 46.87 -52.73
#